data_AF-A0A8S9BX36-F1
#
_entry.id   AF-A0A8S9BX36-F1
#
_cell.length_a   1.000
_cell.length_b   1.000
_cell.length_c   1.000
_cell.angle_alpha   90.00
_cell.angle_beta   90.00
_cell.angle_gamma   90.00
#
_symmetry.space_group_name_H-M   'P 1'
#
loop_
_entity.id
_entity.type
_entity.pdbx_description
1 polymer ?
#
loop_
_entity_poly.entity_id
_entity_poly.type
_entity_poly.pdbx_seq_one_letter_code
_entity_poly.pdbx_strand_id
1 'polypeptide(L)'
;MGSIAVQPVNAVPSAERVEPGSFPLAFAKLPNAKESGPVDADDVAAKWVDAFNNTIESADLSGVSELFLEESFWRDQLCLSWDMHTLHGPQKIVELLKKTNAGCRIKSLALDKTSPVRSPRTSKLGREAKIPNVQAFLNVETDVGKGQGLVRLVNEDGKWKAFILFTFLKELTGHEEATGKRRPLGAEHGGHTLKENWLDQRKAEENFENGEEPTVLIVGAGQAGLSAAARLKMLGIKSLIVDREERIGDNWRSRYHRLCLHDCVWFDHLPYISFPETWPIFTPKDKLGDWFESYVKLLDLNAWVQTTITNSSWDDASRKWTVSLARKLGDTTETRVLHPKHVILATGHSGEANFPIISGMDSFKGKLFHSSKFPGATPTQGKNKRAIIVGCCNSGHDIAQDLYENGYDVTMVQRSTTLVLNSETNLMHMAGLYGENAPPTADADVINWSTPLPILKTLNVDMTKSQEKEDSATLRGLEKAGFKLDSGPGNSGLWIKYLQRGGGYYIDVGCSQLIIDGKIKVKQGCEISEIVPDGAVFSDGQKLEADEIIFATGYQNMRTQARTIFGDELYNRVKDVWGLDEEGELRTMWRKSGHPGFWFMGGNLAMCRWFSRTLALQIKGLEEGLYKYDDLQQKLKCDVVQSPFKACSRCRRLKKECKVEREFKRVGKRDKYSAMQREIDDLRRQLQVATQGNATNAGDALPESAIPIERPRQDNTTKPRQMGDTKISGEVIDGLHKQYFTYYHPYLPFLDPTATPDHYFDLSPLLGWTIVIVAARRFRHEPPLLRTLSQDYIKLLWSIISDNPQPFHVVKALCLICTWPLPTPTNPSDATYPLSSMMVSIALQNVLDFPTQLQMNNFSQRTITESEQQDRMLTWAACNVVAQCTSSAYGLPSQADFDRLLGSNFKFLAAYHIPHDLLDQLRIAQFHATIGKALYGNASDPSGLPLDDERATTYNNMKALHGELSNTLGPLLSMITQLHLLAADVHLNAFTFFLPSTSPVRATGLLNLYNSACAFIQKVMDFETQTGTLLEHCSNIILQTLFSAIFALLKLLHSPFAMTINVEHGKALFTAGILAIRRMSIQSDDVCSRMAARVPQTARDMVSGYWSTSNSDPLKLKICTRMTVNHNYDCMWHWLTARRLEAQTRDASDQVTSRGTGAEIQSQSDSLPAVTISDIASAPGLMVDDFDLFNSMSWMLADLSGGPYDFESQNMLI
;
A
#
# COMPACT_ATOMS: atom_id res chain seq x y z
N MET A 1 -35.01 -4.57 39.14
CA MET A 1 -34.87 -6.03 39.12
C MET A 1 -36.23 -6.62 38.83
N GLY A 2 -36.42 -7.14 37.62
CA GLY A 2 -37.46 -8.09 37.28
C GLY A 2 -36.74 -9.10 36.39
N SER A 3 -36.51 -10.30 36.91
CA SER A 3 -35.83 -11.38 36.19
C SER A 3 -36.69 -11.78 34.99
N ILE A 4 -36.25 -11.42 33.79
CA ILE A 4 -36.75 -12.06 32.58
C ILE A 4 -36.30 -13.52 32.70
N ALA A 5 -37.26 -14.44 32.81
CA ALA A 5 -36.99 -15.86 32.80
C ALA A 5 -36.21 -16.21 31.52
N VAL A 6 -34.97 -16.66 31.69
CA VAL A 6 -34.17 -17.19 30.60
C VAL A 6 -34.88 -18.43 30.09
N GLN A 7 -35.50 -18.35 28.91
CA GLN A 7 -36.02 -19.53 28.24
C GLN A 7 -34.87 -20.52 28.02
N PRO A 8 -35.10 -21.83 28.19
CA PRO A 8 -34.07 -22.82 27.94
C PRO A 8 -33.57 -22.69 26.49
N VAL A 9 -32.25 -22.64 26.32
CA VAL A 9 -31.51 -22.44 25.05
C VAL A 9 -31.87 -23.47 23.95
N ASN A 10 -32.63 -24.51 24.31
CA ASN A 10 -33.05 -25.61 23.44
C ASN A 10 -34.35 -25.38 22.63
N ALA A 11 -35.09 -24.27 22.83
CA ALA A 11 -36.34 -24.01 22.08
C ALA A 11 -36.15 -23.27 20.74
N VAL A 12 -35.07 -22.49 20.58
CA VAL A 12 -34.82 -21.67 19.37
C VAL A 12 -33.82 -22.39 18.46
N PRO A 13 -34.17 -22.66 17.18
CA PRO A 13 -33.26 -23.26 16.20
C PRO A 13 -31.94 -22.51 16.12
N SER A 14 -30.81 -23.20 15.92
CA SER A 14 -29.49 -22.57 15.87
C SER A 14 -29.37 -21.46 14.82
N ALA A 15 -30.08 -21.60 13.70
CA ALA A 15 -30.14 -20.60 12.64
C ALA A 15 -30.79 -19.27 13.09
N GLU A 16 -31.71 -19.31 14.05
CA GLU A 16 -32.49 -18.15 14.53
C GLU A 16 -31.92 -17.53 15.81
N ARG A 17 -30.83 -18.07 16.35
CA ARG A 17 -30.20 -17.51 17.55
C ARG A 17 -29.58 -16.16 17.25
N VAL A 18 -29.80 -15.21 18.16
CA VAL A 18 -29.20 -13.88 18.13
C VAL A 18 -28.26 -13.70 19.32
N GLU A 19 -27.41 -12.68 19.28
CA GLU A 19 -26.60 -12.26 20.40
C GLU A 19 -27.48 -12.03 21.65
N PRO A 20 -27.06 -12.47 22.85
CA PRO A 20 -27.84 -12.27 24.06
C PRO A 20 -28.25 -10.80 24.28
N GLY A 21 -29.55 -10.59 24.51
CA GLY A 21 -30.15 -9.25 24.67
C GLY A 21 -30.30 -8.44 23.38
N SER A 22 -30.03 -9.04 22.21
CA SER A 22 -30.30 -8.45 20.89
C SER A 22 -31.78 -8.60 20.55
N PHE A 23 -32.30 -7.65 19.76
CA PHE A 23 -33.60 -7.81 19.11
C PHE A 23 -33.43 -8.63 17.82
N PRO A 24 -34.33 -9.61 17.55
CA PRO A 24 -34.37 -10.27 16.26
C PRO A 24 -34.87 -9.30 15.20
N LEU A 25 -34.19 -9.23 14.06
CA LEU A 25 -34.52 -8.32 12.99
C LEU A 25 -35.81 -8.76 12.28
N ALA A 26 -36.78 -7.86 12.16
CA ALA A 26 -38.01 -8.11 11.43
C ALA A 26 -37.80 -7.97 9.90
N PHE A 27 -38.67 -8.61 9.11
CA PHE A 27 -38.74 -8.37 7.67
C PHE A 27 -39.47 -7.05 7.39
N ALA A 28 -38.89 -6.20 6.54
CA ALA A 28 -39.60 -5.03 6.03
C ALA A 28 -40.62 -5.43 4.97
N LYS A 29 -41.75 -4.73 4.95
CA LYS A 29 -42.72 -4.78 3.85
C LYS A 29 -42.22 -3.93 2.69
N LEU A 30 -42.09 -4.54 1.52
CA LEU A 30 -41.64 -3.85 0.32
C LEU A 30 -42.83 -3.15 -0.39
N PRO A 31 -42.63 -1.96 -0.97
CA PRO A 31 -43.68 -1.25 -1.69
C PRO A 31 -44.05 -1.99 -2.99
N ASN A 32 -45.33 -1.94 -3.37
CA ASN A 32 -45.82 -2.47 -4.63
C ASN A 32 -45.67 -1.42 -5.74
N ALA A 33 -44.43 -1.19 -6.17
CA ALA A 33 -44.09 -0.18 -7.17
C ALA A 33 -44.22 -0.74 -8.59
N LYS A 34 -44.96 -0.05 -9.47
CA LYS A 34 -45.07 -0.40 -10.89
C LYS A 34 -44.04 0.38 -11.71
N GLU A 35 -43.57 -0.20 -12.81
CA GLU A 35 -42.76 0.54 -13.78
C GLU A 35 -43.58 1.70 -14.35
N SER A 36 -43.13 2.92 -14.12
CA SER A 36 -43.58 4.10 -14.85
C SER A 36 -42.89 4.15 -16.22
N GLY A 37 -43.48 4.84 -17.20
CA GLY A 37 -42.84 5.12 -18.51
C GLY A 37 -41.53 5.93 -18.38
N PRO A 38 -41.02 6.56 -19.45
CA PRO A 38 -39.78 7.35 -19.37
C PRO A 38 -39.83 8.38 -18.23
N VAL A 39 -38.91 8.27 -17.27
CA VAL A 39 -38.81 9.16 -16.10
C VAL A 39 -37.56 10.01 -16.22
N ASP A 40 -37.71 11.32 -16.06
CA ASP A 40 -36.59 12.23 -15.82
C ASP A 40 -36.19 12.14 -14.34
N ALA A 41 -35.13 11.39 -14.06
CA ALA A 41 -34.65 11.15 -12.69
C ALA A 41 -34.16 12.43 -12.00
N ASP A 42 -33.61 13.38 -12.76
CA ASP A 42 -33.12 14.65 -12.24
C ASP A 42 -34.28 15.54 -11.79
N ASP A 43 -35.31 15.67 -12.62
CA ASP A 43 -36.53 16.45 -12.30
C ASP A 43 -37.27 15.87 -11.08
N VAL A 44 -37.43 14.54 -11.02
CA VAL A 44 -38.08 13.86 -9.88
C VAL A 44 -37.31 14.09 -8.58
N ALA A 45 -35.99 13.91 -8.60
CA ALA A 45 -35.16 14.08 -7.41
C ALA A 45 -35.12 15.55 -6.96
N ALA A 46 -35.01 16.50 -7.90
CA ALA A 46 -35.00 17.93 -7.60
C ALA A 46 -36.31 18.39 -6.95
N LYS A 47 -37.46 18.02 -7.53
CA LYS A 47 -38.79 18.35 -6.98
C LYS A 47 -38.97 17.81 -5.56
N TRP A 48 -38.51 16.60 -5.29
CA TRP A 48 -38.60 16.02 -3.95
C TRP A 48 -37.69 16.75 -2.96
N VAL A 49 -36.45 17.08 -3.34
CA VAL A 49 -35.52 17.85 -2.50
C VAL A 49 -36.07 19.24 -2.18
N ASP A 50 -36.61 19.96 -3.16
CA ASP A 50 -37.21 21.28 -2.96
C ASP A 50 -38.41 21.19 -2.02
N ALA A 51 -39.29 20.21 -2.21
CA ALA A 51 -40.43 19.98 -1.32
C ALA A 51 -39.98 19.64 0.11
N PHE A 52 -38.94 18.82 0.26
CA PHE A 52 -38.37 18.50 1.56
C PHE A 52 -37.83 19.75 2.27
N ASN A 53 -37.00 20.54 1.59
CA ASN A 53 -36.41 21.77 2.13
C ASN A 53 -37.50 22.78 2.57
N ASN A 54 -38.50 23.02 1.71
CA ASN A 54 -39.62 23.90 2.05
C ASN A 54 -40.39 23.42 3.30
N THR A 55 -40.50 22.10 3.48
CA THR A 55 -41.24 21.51 4.60
C THR A 55 -40.46 21.58 5.90
N ILE A 56 -39.13 21.37 5.89
CA ILE A 56 -38.31 21.45 7.11
C ILE A 56 -38.06 22.89 7.58
N GLU A 57 -38.23 23.88 6.69
CA GLU A 57 -38.21 25.31 7.04
C GLU A 57 -39.54 25.79 7.67
N SER A 58 -40.63 25.07 7.42
CA SER A 58 -41.94 25.36 8.02
C SER A 58 -41.95 25.12 9.53
N ALA A 59 -42.71 25.93 10.26
CA ALA A 59 -42.98 25.69 11.68
C ALA A 59 -43.83 24.42 11.92
N ASP A 60 -44.62 24.01 10.92
CA ASP A 60 -45.38 22.76 10.94
C ASP A 60 -44.70 21.69 10.07
N LEU A 61 -44.18 20.66 10.73
CA LEU A 61 -43.53 19.50 10.12
C LEU A 61 -44.51 18.39 9.71
N SER A 62 -45.83 18.60 9.83
CA SER A 62 -46.84 17.60 9.44
C SER A 62 -46.72 17.19 7.96
N GLY A 63 -46.38 18.15 7.09
CA GLY A 63 -46.18 17.97 5.65
C GLY A 63 -45.03 17.01 5.28
N VAL A 64 -44.11 16.71 6.21
CA VAL A 64 -43.04 15.73 5.97
C VAL A 64 -43.65 14.36 5.67
N SER A 65 -44.80 14.04 6.28
CA SER A 65 -45.44 12.73 6.11
C SER A 65 -45.87 12.46 4.66
N GLU A 66 -46.19 13.50 3.91
CA GLU A 66 -46.61 13.38 2.51
C GLU A 66 -45.44 13.07 1.55
N LEU A 67 -44.19 13.33 1.99
CA LEU A 67 -42.97 13.11 1.21
C LEU A 67 -42.43 11.68 1.31
N PHE A 68 -42.99 10.89 2.22
CA PHE A 68 -42.55 9.53 2.53
C PHE A 68 -43.68 8.53 2.30
N LEU A 69 -43.33 7.29 1.94
CA LEU A 69 -44.28 6.18 1.95
C LEU A 69 -44.63 5.77 3.39
N GLU A 70 -45.78 5.12 3.58
CA GLU A 70 -46.17 4.62 4.91
C GLU A 70 -45.15 3.61 5.46
N GLU A 71 -44.64 2.71 4.60
CA GLU A 71 -43.60 1.73 4.92
C GLU A 71 -42.18 2.25 4.65
N SER A 72 -41.98 3.57 4.68
CA SER A 72 -40.67 4.17 4.43
C SER A 72 -39.71 4.03 5.60
N PHE A 73 -38.43 4.21 5.30
CA PHE A 73 -37.36 4.23 6.28
C PHE A 73 -36.49 5.47 6.14
N TRP A 74 -36.19 6.11 7.25
CA TRP A 74 -35.09 7.06 7.35
C TRP A 74 -34.02 6.52 8.27
N ARG A 75 -32.89 6.13 7.69
CA ARG A 75 -31.68 5.77 8.43
C ARG A 75 -30.78 6.99 8.58
N ASP A 76 -30.45 7.35 9.82
CA ASP A 76 -29.61 8.50 10.14
C ASP A 76 -28.39 8.11 10.97
N GLN A 77 -27.24 8.71 10.64
CA GLN A 77 -26.01 8.60 11.43
C GLN A 77 -25.46 10.00 11.71
N LEU A 78 -25.85 10.54 12.86
CA LEU A 78 -25.40 11.82 13.41
C LEU A 78 -26.00 13.11 12.82
N CYS A 79 -26.83 13.09 11.77
CA CYS A 79 -27.42 14.33 11.25
C CYS A 79 -28.67 14.78 12.00
N LEU A 80 -29.42 13.85 12.62
CA LEU A 80 -30.65 14.15 13.38
C LEU A 80 -30.46 14.11 14.90
N SER A 81 -29.42 13.44 15.39
CA SER A 81 -29.08 13.37 16.80
C SER A 81 -27.61 12.97 16.95
N TRP A 82 -27.01 13.07 18.14
CA TRP A 82 -25.67 12.48 18.37
C TRP A 82 -25.74 10.98 18.66
N ASP A 83 -26.53 10.26 17.84
CA ASP A 83 -26.72 8.82 17.86
C ASP A 83 -27.10 8.29 16.46
N MET A 84 -27.22 6.97 16.30
CA MET A 84 -27.67 6.32 15.06
C MET A 84 -29.14 5.92 15.19
N HIS A 85 -29.91 6.12 14.12
CA HIS A 85 -31.34 5.81 14.08
C HIS A 85 -31.75 5.10 12.79
N THR A 86 -32.69 4.16 12.89
CA THR A 86 -33.45 3.65 11.75
C THR A 86 -34.93 3.83 12.04
N LEU A 87 -35.50 4.93 11.51
CA LEU A 87 -36.87 5.32 11.72
C LEU A 87 -37.76 4.66 10.67
N HIS A 88 -38.72 3.85 11.11
CA HIS A 88 -39.72 3.21 10.26
C HIS A 88 -41.04 3.98 10.31
N GLY A 89 -41.47 4.49 9.15
CA GLY A 89 -42.73 5.18 8.95
C GLY A 89 -42.68 6.70 9.20
N PRO A 90 -43.58 7.48 8.55
CA PRO A 90 -43.65 8.93 8.68
C PRO A 90 -43.81 9.46 10.11
N GLN A 91 -44.54 8.74 10.95
CA GLN A 91 -44.87 9.18 12.31
C GLN A 91 -43.60 9.25 13.17
N LYS A 92 -42.76 8.20 13.13
CA LYS A 92 -41.46 8.19 13.85
C LYS A 92 -40.50 9.25 13.33
N ILE A 93 -40.50 9.49 12.02
CA ILE A 93 -39.70 10.55 11.37
C ILE A 93 -40.07 11.93 11.92
N VAL A 94 -41.35 12.29 11.88
CA VAL A 94 -41.85 13.58 12.38
C VAL A 94 -41.62 13.72 13.88
N GLU A 95 -41.80 12.65 14.65
CA GLU A 95 -41.52 12.64 16.08
C GLU A 95 -40.06 12.94 16.41
N LEU A 96 -39.11 12.35 15.68
CA LEU A 96 -37.70 12.64 15.90
C LEU A 96 -37.37 14.07 15.48
N LEU A 97 -37.76 14.50 14.28
CA LEU A 97 -37.52 15.86 13.79
C LEU A 97 -38.00 16.95 14.77
N LYS A 98 -39.16 16.75 15.40
CA LYS A 98 -39.68 17.67 16.43
C LYS A 98 -38.79 17.73 17.68
N LYS A 99 -38.10 16.64 18.04
CA LYS A 99 -37.14 16.58 19.15
C LYS A 99 -35.75 17.13 18.77
N THR A 100 -35.42 17.11 17.48
CA THR A 100 -34.10 17.49 16.93
C THR A 100 -33.76 18.98 17.03
N ASN A 101 -34.74 19.86 17.31
CA ASN A 101 -34.55 21.31 17.51
C ASN A 101 -33.61 21.71 18.68
N ALA A 102 -32.92 20.75 19.31
CA ALA A 102 -31.96 20.95 20.39
C ALA A 102 -30.55 20.44 20.03
N GLY A 103 -30.01 20.83 18.87
CA GLY A 103 -28.56 20.80 18.63
C GLY A 103 -28.04 20.07 17.38
N CYS A 104 -28.89 19.40 16.58
CA CYS A 104 -28.50 18.77 15.30
C CYS A 104 -29.63 18.88 14.25
N ARG A 105 -30.17 20.07 13.97
CA ARG A 105 -31.22 20.21 12.95
C ARG A 105 -30.64 20.13 11.55
N ILE A 106 -31.31 19.41 10.64
CA ILE A 106 -31.04 19.50 9.20
C ILE A 106 -31.56 20.85 8.71
N LYS A 107 -30.70 21.61 8.02
CA LYS A 107 -31.02 22.90 7.42
C LYS A 107 -31.47 22.76 5.98
N SER A 108 -30.78 21.92 5.22
CA SER A 108 -31.05 21.74 3.79
C SER A 108 -30.51 20.41 3.27
N LEU A 109 -31.13 19.94 2.20
CA LEU A 109 -30.64 18.89 1.32
C LEU A 109 -30.34 19.48 -0.06
N ALA A 110 -29.30 18.98 -0.72
CA ALA A 110 -29.00 19.31 -2.11
C ALA A 110 -28.59 18.06 -2.88
N LEU A 111 -28.90 18.00 -4.17
CA LEU A 111 -28.45 16.89 -5.02
C LEU A 111 -26.94 16.91 -5.19
N ASP A 112 -26.30 15.76 -5.04
CA ASP A 112 -24.88 15.58 -5.33
C ASP A 112 -24.72 15.01 -6.74
N LYS A 113 -24.20 15.83 -7.66
CA LYS A 113 -23.93 15.46 -9.06
C LYS A 113 -22.44 15.47 -9.39
N THR A 114 -21.58 15.31 -8.38
CA THR A 114 -20.12 15.42 -8.53
C THR A 114 -19.49 14.32 -9.38
N SER A 115 -20.19 13.20 -9.59
CA SER A 115 -19.78 12.12 -10.48
C SER A 115 -20.98 11.46 -11.17
N PRO A 116 -20.78 10.75 -12.29
CA PRO A 116 -21.85 10.00 -12.96
C PRO A 116 -22.55 8.97 -12.05
N VAL A 117 -21.83 8.39 -11.09
CA VAL A 117 -22.39 7.46 -10.10
C VAL A 117 -23.32 8.16 -9.12
N ARG A 118 -23.02 9.43 -8.79
CA ARG A 118 -23.76 10.22 -7.79
C ARG A 118 -24.98 10.92 -8.37
N SER A 119 -24.96 11.25 -9.67
CA SER A 119 -26.09 11.87 -10.38
C SER A 119 -27.40 11.05 -10.24
N PRO A 120 -28.57 11.72 -10.18
CA PRO A 120 -29.86 11.05 -10.15
C PRO A 120 -30.04 10.06 -11.30
N ARG A 121 -30.53 8.87 -10.99
CA ARG A 121 -30.78 7.82 -12.00
C ARG A 121 -31.94 6.92 -11.66
N THR A 122 -32.56 6.35 -12.67
CA THR A 122 -33.49 5.24 -12.47
C THR A 122 -32.71 3.99 -12.06
N SER A 123 -33.26 3.24 -11.12
CA SER A 123 -32.65 2.03 -10.55
C SER A 123 -33.71 1.03 -10.14
N LYS A 124 -33.29 -0.19 -9.79
CA LYS A 124 -34.17 -1.26 -9.29
C LYS A 124 -33.57 -1.79 -8.00
N LEU A 125 -34.36 -1.77 -6.92
CA LEU A 125 -33.95 -2.29 -5.63
C LEU A 125 -34.38 -3.76 -5.51
N GLY A 126 -33.44 -4.63 -5.12
CA GLY A 126 -33.66 -6.06 -5.01
C GLY A 126 -33.52 -6.82 -6.33
N ARG A 127 -33.19 -8.12 -6.24
CA ARG A 127 -32.91 -8.98 -7.41
C ARG A 127 -34.17 -9.51 -8.07
N GLU A 128 -35.09 -10.07 -7.28
CA GLU A 128 -36.40 -10.57 -7.77
C GLU A 128 -37.50 -9.52 -7.64
N ALA A 129 -37.59 -8.83 -6.49
CA ALA A 129 -38.58 -7.78 -6.26
C ALA A 129 -38.49 -6.62 -7.28
N LYS A 130 -37.27 -6.32 -7.77
CA LYS A 130 -36.97 -5.33 -8.83
C LYS A 130 -37.72 -4.00 -8.68
N ILE A 131 -37.79 -3.47 -7.46
CA ILE A 131 -38.61 -2.30 -7.12
C ILE A 131 -38.08 -1.08 -7.91
N PRO A 132 -38.80 -0.58 -8.93
CA PRO A 132 -38.36 0.56 -9.70
C PRO A 132 -38.32 1.81 -8.80
N ASN A 133 -37.20 2.53 -8.84
CA ASN A 133 -36.99 3.73 -8.05
C ASN A 133 -36.11 4.75 -8.78
N VAL A 134 -36.18 6.00 -8.35
CA VAL A 134 -35.17 7.03 -8.65
C VAL A 134 -34.21 7.11 -7.46
N GLN A 135 -32.92 6.86 -7.71
CA GLN A 135 -31.86 6.98 -6.72
C GLN A 135 -31.09 8.27 -6.94
N ALA A 136 -30.86 9.04 -5.87
CA ALA A 136 -30.05 10.24 -5.91
C ALA A 136 -29.17 10.37 -4.66
N PHE A 137 -27.92 10.78 -4.84
CA PHE A 137 -27.04 11.15 -3.73
C PHE A 137 -27.32 12.58 -3.27
N LEU A 138 -27.10 12.82 -1.97
CA LEU A 138 -27.43 14.08 -1.31
C LEU A 138 -26.21 14.66 -0.59
N ASN A 139 -26.11 15.98 -0.62
CA ASN A 139 -25.37 16.76 0.37
C ASN A 139 -26.35 17.22 1.44
N VAL A 140 -25.95 17.13 2.71
CA VAL A 140 -26.78 17.47 3.87
C VAL A 140 -26.10 18.60 4.63
N GLU A 141 -26.83 19.68 4.92
CA GLU A 141 -26.37 20.71 5.84
C GLU A 141 -27.10 20.61 7.17
N THR A 142 -26.38 20.74 8.28
CA THR A 142 -26.96 20.70 9.64
C THR A 142 -26.54 21.93 10.46
N ASP A 143 -27.07 22.04 11.67
CA ASP A 143 -26.61 23.05 12.64
C ASP A 143 -25.14 22.89 13.05
N VAL A 144 -24.62 21.66 13.06
CA VAL A 144 -23.27 21.35 13.58
C VAL A 144 -22.23 21.08 12.50
N GLY A 145 -22.64 20.80 11.27
CA GLY A 145 -21.73 20.31 10.25
C GLY A 145 -22.37 19.99 8.91
N LYS A 146 -21.56 19.40 8.04
CA LYS A 146 -21.96 18.95 6.70
C LYS A 146 -21.93 17.42 6.64
N GLY A 147 -22.94 16.87 5.99
CA GLY A 147 -23.16 15.45 5.81
C GLY A 147 -23.37 15.07 4.35
N GLN A 148 -23.57 13.78 4.12
CA GLN A 148 -23.99 13.24 2.84
C GLN A 148 -25.12 12.25 3.05
N GLY A 149 -25.77 11.86 1.97
CA GLY A 149 -26.91 10.96 2.02
C GLY A 149 -27.25 10.33 0.69
N LEU A 150 -28.30 9.51 0.71
CA LEU A 150 -28.86 8.86 -0.47
C LEU A 150 -30.37 8.72 -0.28
N VAL A 151 -31.14 9.07 -1.30
CA VAL A 151 -32.60 8.86 -1.32
C VAL A 151 -32.97 7.88 -2.44
N ARG A 152 -33.93 7.00 -2.16
CA ARG A 152 -34.61 6.15 -3.15
C ARG A 152 -36.09 6.50 -3.16
N LEU A 153 -36.52 7.13 -4.24
CA LEU A 153 -37.89 7.59 -4.47
C LEU A 153 -38.66 6.54 -5.27
N VAL A 154 -39.87 6.24 -4.84
CA VAL A 154 -40.77 5.27 -5.47
C VAL A 154 -42.05 5.99 -5.88
N ASN A 155 -42.58 5.63 -7.05
CA ASN A 155 -43.85 6.15 -7.54
C ASN A 155 -45.02 5.32 -6.97
N GLU A 156 -45.89 5.98 -6.21
CA GLU A 156 -47.15 5.43 -5.72
C GLU A 156 -48.29 6.31 -6.26
N ASP A 157 -49.14 5.73 -7.11
CA ASP A 157 -50.30 6.40 -7.73
C ASP A 157 -49.98 7.76 -8.38
N GLY A 158 -48.85 7.85 -9.09
CA GLY A 158 -48.42 9.05 -9.80
C GLY A 158 -47.65 10.06 -8.94
N LYS A 159 -47.45 9.79 -7.65
CA LYS A 159 -46.67 10.63 -6.74
C LYS A 159 -45.35 9.96 -6.36
N TRP A 160 -44.25 10.71 -6.46
CA TRP A 160 -42.92 10.24 -6.04
C TRP A 160 -42.70 10.53 -4.57
N LYS A 161 -42.48 9.47 -3.78
CA LYS A 161 -42.25 9.54 -2.33
C LYS A 161 -40.99 8.78 -1.95
N ALA A 162 -40.34 9.19 -0.86
CA ALA A 162 -39.19 8.49 -0.32
C ALA A 162 -39.60 7.15 0.26
N PHE A 163 -38.99 6.07 -0.26
CA PHE A 163 -39.02 4.77 0.37
C PHE A 163 -37.85 4.62 1.36
N ILE A 164 -36.66 5.06 0.94
CA ILE A 164 -35.46 5.07 1.77
C ILE A 164 -34.84 6.46 1.71
N LEU A 165 -34.60 7.05 2.88
CA LEU A 165 -33.70 8.19 3.05
C LEU A 165 -32.55 7.78 3.97
N PHE A 166 -31.33 8.03 3.53
CA PHE A 166 -30.13 7.84 4.33
C PHE A 166 -29.41 9.17 4.48
N THR A 167 -29.03 9.53 5.70
CA THR A 167 -28.22 10.70 6.01
C THR A 167 -27.11 10.34 7.00
N PHE A 168 -25.92 10.89 6.80
CA PHE A 168 -24.83 10.75 7.77
C PHE A 168 -23.96 12.00 7.81
N LEU A 169 -23.46 12.33 9.01
CA LEU A 169 -22.57 13.46 9.20
C LEU A 169 -21.16 13.12 8.72
N LYS A 170 -20.56 13.99 7.92
CA LYS A 170 -19.24 13.77 7.31
C LYS A 170 -18.16 14.59 8.01
N GLU A 171 -18.47 15.84 8.33
CA GLU A 171 -17.55 16.79 8.98
C GLU A 171 -18.32 17.77 9.89
N LEU A 172 -17.63 18.31 10.89
CA LEU A 172 -18.14 19.35 11.78
C LEU A 172 -17.65 20.71 11.31
N THR A 173 -18.55 21.69 11.26
CA THR A 173 -18.22 23.05 10.79
C THR A 173 -17.20 23.69 11.73
N GLY A 174 -16.08 24.17 11.18
CA GLY A 174 -14.96 24.77 11.94
C GLY A 174 -14.02 23.75 12.59
N HIS A 175 -14.30 22.45 12.44
CA HIS A 175 -13.50 21.34 12.95
C HIS A 175 -13.33 20.25 11.89
N GLU A 176 -13.24 20.66 10.63
CA GLU A 176 -13.12 19.74 9.50
C GLU A 176 -11.78 19.00 9.52
N GLU A 177 -11.76 17.78 8.95
CA GLU A 177 -10.52 16.99 8.87
C GLU A 177 -9.41 17.75 8.12
N ALA A 178 -8.19 17.73 8.66
CA ALA A 178 -6.98 18.39 8.17
C ALA A 178 -6.39 17.69 6.92
N THR A 179 -7.19 17.60 5.85
CA THR A 179 -6.88 16.89 4.61
C THR A 179 -7.02 17.83 3.40
N GLY A 180 -6.42 17.44 2.27
CA GLY A 180 -6.48 18.22 1.02
C GLY A 180 -5.96 19.65 1.19
N LYS A 181 -6.84 20.64 1.00
CA LYS A 181 -6.52 22.07 1.16
C LYS A 181 -6.33 22.52 2.62
N ARG A 182 -6.72 21.69 3.59
CA ARG A 182 -6.61 21.95 5.04
C ARG A 182 -5.46 21.19 5.71
N ARG A 183 -4.54 20.63 4.91
CA ARG A 183 -3.39 19.90 5.46
C ARG A 183 -2.55 20.81 6.36
N PRO A 184 -1.94 20.27 7.43
CA PRO A 184 -0.93 21.00 8.16
C PRO A 184 0.23 21.36 7.22
N LEU A 185 0.84 22.53 7.43
CA LEU A 185 1.93 23.03 6.57
C LEU A 185 3.23 22.21 6.72
N GLY A 186 3.32 21.36 7.76
CA GLY A 186 4.53 20.61 8.09
C GLY A 186 5.56 21.56 8.68
N ALA A 187 6.49 22.04 7.85
CA ALA A 187 7.48 23.04 8.25
C ALA A 187 6.94 24.46 7.97
N GLU A 188 6.89 25.32 8.99
CA GLU A 188 6.72 26.76 8.79
C GLU A 188 8.06 27.35 8.28
N HIS A 189 8.03 27.98 7.10
CA HIS A 189 9.23 28.54 6.47
C HIS A 189 9.50 29.96 6.98
N GLY A 190 10.60 30.18 7.69
CA GLY A 190 10.99 31.48 8.24
C GLY A 190 12.09 31.37 9.31
N GLY A 191 12.56 32.51 9.84
CA GLY A 191 13.47 32.55 10.98
C GLY A 191 12.80 32.13 12.28
N HIS A 192 12.74 30.83 12.55
CA HIS A 192 12.20 30.29 13.79
C HIS A 192 13.34 29.95 14.77
N THR A 193 13.22 30.38 16.02
CA THR A 193 14.13 30.02 17.12
C THR A 193 13.90 28.59 17.65
N LEU A 194 12.97 27.83 17.04
CA LEU A 194 12.65 26.46 17.43
C LEU A 194 13.83 25.54 17.09
N LYS A 195 14.41 24.90 18.11
CA LYS A 195 15.58 24.01 17.97
C LYS A 195 15.24 22.63 17.43
N GLU A 196 13.98 22.21 17.50
CA GLU A 196 13.52 20.84 17.25
C GLU A 196 13.00 20.68 15.81
N ASN A 197 13.53 19.70 15.07
CA ASN A 197 13.08 19.37 13.70
C ASN A 197 11.83 18.45 13.72
N TRP A 198 11.28 18.09 12.55
CA TRP A 198 10.09 17.23 12.48
C TRP A 198 10.29 15.88 13.19
N LEU A 199 11.45 15.24 13.07
CA LEU A 199 11.70 13.95 13.72
C LEU A 199 11.76 14.10 15.25
N ASP A 200 12.36 15.18 15.76
CA ASP A 200 12.39 15.49 17.19
C ASP A 200 10.97 15.74 17.71
N GLN A 201 10.18 16.54 16.99
CA GLN A 201 8.77 16.80 17.30
C GLN A 201 7.95 15.52 17.22
N ARG A 202 8.18 14.66 16.23
CA ARG A 202 7.49 13.39 16.05
C ARG A 202 7.81 12.42 17.18
N LYS A 203 9.08 12.30 17.59
CA LYS A 203 9.51 11.48 18.73
C LYS A 203 8.93 11.99 20.05
N ALA A 204 8.97 13.31 20.25
CA ALA A 204 8.39 13.94 21.43
C ALA A 204 6.86 13.78 21.47
N GLU A 205 6.18 13.89 20.32
CA GLU A 205 4.74 13.66 20.19
C GLU A 205 4.38 12.18 20.43
N GLU A 206 5.14 11.26 19.85
CA GLU A 206 4.92 9.81 19.98
C GLU A 206 5.03 9.33 21.43
N ASN A 207 5.98 9.88 22.19
CA ASN A 207 6.19 9.55 23.60
C ASN A 207 5.54 10.52 24.59
N PHE A 208 4.83 11.55 24.11
CA PHE A 208 4.22 12.59 24.95
C PHE A 208 5.23 13.26 25.91
N GLU A 209 6.43 13.56 25.41
CA GLU A 209 7.55 14.13 26.19
C GLU A 209 7.47 15.65 26.35
N ASN A 210 6.61 16.30 25.57
CA ASN A 210 6.37 17.74 25.60
C ASN A 210 5.53 18.23 26.81
N GLY A 211 5.24 17.35 27.77
CA GLY A 211 4.42 17.64 28.96
C GLY A 211 2.91 17.55 28.72
N GLU A 212 2.48 17.12 27.54
CA GLU A 212 1.08 16.87 27.22
C GLU A 212 0.71 15.40 27.44
N GLU A 213 -0.59 15.08 27.47
CA GLU A 213 -1.09 13.71 27.57
C GLU A 213 -2.12 13.43 26.47
N PRO A 214 -2.34 12.16 26.08
CA PRO A 214 -3.35 11.82 25.10
C PRO A 214 -4.75 12.15 25.64
N THR A 215 -5.56 12.82 24.83
CA THR A 215 -7.00 12.99 25.10
C THR A 215 -7.73 11.64 25.02
N VAL A 216 -7.30 10.79 24.09
CA VAL A 216 -7.88 9.47 23.82
C VAL A 216 -6.82 8.37 23.92
N LEU A 217 -7.05 7.39 24.80
CA LEU A 217 -6.26 6.16 24.83
C LEU A 217 -7.00 5.07 24.04
N ILE A 218 -6.32 4.44 23.08
CA ILE A 218 -6.87 3.39 22.22
C ILE A 218 -6.17 2.08 22.58
N VAL A 219 -6.93 1.07 22.98
CA VAL A 219 -6.39 -0.23 23.40
C VAL A 219 -6.58 -1.23 22.26
N GLY A 220 -5.48 -1.57 21.58
CA GLY A 220 -5.41 -2.47 20.43
C GLY A 220 -5.00 -1.74 19.14
N ALA A 221 -3.98 -2.26 18.45
CA ALA A 221 -3.39 -1.72 17.22
C ALA A 221 -3.74 -2.55 15.97
N GLY A 222 -4.91 -3.21 15.97
CA GLY A 222 -5.51 -3.78 14.75
C GLY A 222 -6.29 -2.76 13.93
N GLN A 223 -6.99 -3.20 12.88
CA GLN A 223 -7.74 -2.34 11.96
C GLN A 223 -8.70 -1.36 12.66
N ALA A 224 -9.29 -1.78 13.77
CA ALA A 224 -10.22 -0.98 14.56
C ALA A 224 -9.54 0.23 15.21
N GLY A 225 -8.43 0.00 15.91
CA GLY A 225 -7.67 1.03 16.61
C GLY A 225 -6.97 1.97 15.64
N LEU A 226 -6.37 1.43 14.58
CA LEU A 226 -5.70 2.21 13.55
C LEU A 226 -6.67 3.13 12.79
N SER A 227 -7.86 2.62 12.41
CA SER A 227 -8.87 3.44 11.74
C SER A 227 -9.38 4.57 12.64
N ALA A 228 -9.62 4.29 13.92
CA ALA A 228 -10.06 5.31 14.88
C ALA A 228 -8.97 6.37 15.13
N ALA A 229 -7.72 5.95 15.34
CA ALA A 229 -6.58 6.85 15.54
C ALA A 229 -6.36 7.75 14.33
N ALA A 230 -6.42 7.21 13.12
CA ALA A 230 -6.28 7.99 11.89
C ALA A 230 -7.36 9.09 11.79
N ARG A 231 -8.63 8.75 12.06
CA ARG A 231 -9.72 9.74 12.08
C ARG A 231 -9.51 10.82 13.14
N LEU A 232 -9.11 10.42 14.35
CA LEU A 232 -8.86 11.35 15.46
C LEU A 232 -7.69 12.29 15.17
N LYS A 233 -6.58 11.78 14.61
CA LYS A 233 -5.43 12.58 14.16
C LYS A 233 -5.86 13.66 13.18
N MET A 234 -6.66 13.31 12.16
CA MET A 234 -7.13 14.27 11.17
C MET A 234 -8.11 15.31 11.74
N LEU A 235 -8.77 15.02 12.87
CA LEU A 235 -9.60 15.97 13.62
C LEU A 235 -8.83 16.77 14.69
N GLY A 236 -7.50 16.61 14.74
CA GLY A 236 -6.62 17.27 15.70
C GLY A 236 -6.79 16.78 17.14
N ILE A 237 -7.36 15.58 17.36
CA ILE A 237 -7.49 14.97 18.68
C ILE A 237 -6.26 14.11 18.96
N LYS A 238 -5.52 14.44 20.03
CA LYS A 238 -4.34 13.69 20.47
C LYS A 238 -4.77 12.32 20.98
N SER A 239 -4.28 11.28 20.33
CA SER A 239 -4.55 9.90 20.71
C SER A 239 -3.26 9.10 20.86
N LEU A 240 -3.28 8.11 21.74
CA LEU A 240 -2.23 7.11 21.89
C LEU A 240 -2.83 5.72 21.71
N ILE A 241 -2.27 4.93 20.80
CA ILE A 241 -2.59 3.50 20.67
C ILE A 241 -1.63 2.71 21.57
N VAL A 242 -2.15 1.74 22.31
CA VAL A 242 -1.33 0.76 23.04
C VAL A 242 -1.67 -0.66 22.59
N ASP A 243 -0.66 -1.47 22.36
CA ASP A 243 -0.81 -2.89 22.04
C ASP A 243 0.21 -3.72 22.82
N ARG A 244 -0.18 -4.95 23.17
CA ARG A 244 0.66 -5.87 23.94
C ARG A 244 1.64 -6.65 23.06
N GLU A 245 1.34 -6.77 21.76
CA GLU A 245 2.17 -7.52 20.83
C GLU A 245 3.50 -6.78 20.57
N GLU A 246 4.49 -7.49 20.03
CA GLU A 246 5.83 -6.95 19.84
C GLU A 246 5.91 -5.92 18.69
N ARG A 247 5.23 -6.20 17.58
CA ARG A 247 5.12 -5.28 16.45
C ARG A 247 3.67 -5.01 16.08
N ILE A 248 3.46 -3.86 15.46
CA ILE A 248 2.18 -3.52 14.85
C ILE A 248 1.84 -4.58 13.80
N GLY A 249 0.63 -5.14 13.87
CA GLY A 249 0.15 -6.19 12.97
C GLY A 249 0.42 -7.62 13.43
N ASP A 250 1.15 -7.85 14.53
CA ASP A 250 1.44 -9.20 15.02
C ASP A 250 0.18 -9.93 15.53
N ASN A 251 -0.86 -9.18 15.92
CA ASN A 251 -2.18 -9.73 16.18
C ASN A 251 -2.77 -10.49 14.97
N TRP A 252 -2.30 -10.21 13.75
CA TRP A 252 -2.57 -10.98 12.54
C TRP A 252 -1.44 -11.96 12.21
N ARG A 253 -0.16 -11.54 12.24
CA ARG A 253 0.98 -12.41 11.88
C ARG A 253 1.07 -13.67 12.75
N SER A 254 0.67 -13.59 14.02
CA SER A 254 0.72 -14.70 14.98
C SER A 254 -0.45 -15.70 14.84
N ARG A 255 -1.38 -15.49 13.89
CA ARG A 255 -2.48 -16.42 13.62
C ARG A 255 -1.97 -17.63 12.84
N TYR A 256 -2.82 -18.65 12.68
CA TYR A 256 -2.46 -19.91 12.03
C TYR A 256 -1.86 -19.70 10.63
N HIS A 257 -0.92 -20.57 10.25
CA HIS A 257 0.01 -20.39 9.13
C HIS A 257 -0.65 -19.99 7.81
N ARG A 258 -1.77 -20.60 7.45
CA ARG A 258 -2.45 -20.43 6.15
C ARG A 258 -3.57 -19.37 6.13
N LEU A 259 -3.70 -18.54 7.16
CA LEU A 259 -4.78 -17.55 7.20
C LEU A 259 -4.68 -16.54 6.05
N CYS A 260 -5.76 -16.46 5.27
CA CYS A 260 -6.04 -15.45 4.27
C CYS A 260 -7.42 -14.83 4.55
N LEU A 261 -7.63 -13.56 4.22
CA LEU A 261 -8.95 -12.94 4.36
C LEU A 261 -9.93 -13.53 3.34
N HIS A 262 -11.18 -13.73 3.77
CA HIS A 262 -12.28 -14.18 2.90
C HIS A 262 -13.02 -13.01 2.22
N ASP A 263 -12.80 -11.78 2.70
CA ASP A 263 -13.32 -10.56 2.11
C ASP A 263 -12.42 -10.16 0.92
N CYS A 264 -13.00 -9.53 -0.10
CA CYS A 264 -12.26 -9.09 -1.29
C CYS A 264 -11.55 -7.75 -1.04
N VAL A 265 -10.42 -7.54 -1.73
CA VAL A 265 -9.52 -6.40 -1.54
C VAL A 265 -10.21 -5.03 -1.60
N TRP A 266 -11.20 -4.86 -2.50
CA TRP A 266 -11.94 -3.60 -2.65
C TRP A 266 -12.86 -3.29 -1.46
N PHE A 267 -13.29 -4.32 -0.73
CA PHE A 267 -14.09 -4.19 0.49
C PHE A 267 -13.22 -3.85 1.71
N ASP A 268 -11.93 -4.19 1.68
CA ASP A 268 -11.04 -4.22 2.84
C ASP A 268 -10.15 -2.98 3.03
N HIS A 269 -10.24 -1.96 2.19
CA HIS A 269 -9.44 -0.73 2.34
C HIS A 269 -9.56 -0.07 3.73
N LEU A 270 -8.50 0.61 4.18
CA LEU A 270 -8.51 1.45 5.38
C LEU A 270 -8.87 2.91 5.03
N PRO A 271 -9.24 3.75 6.03
CA PRO A 271 -9.39 5.18 5.80
C PRO A 271 -8.12 5.82 5.22
N TYR A 272 -8.27 6.82 4.36
CA TYR A 272 -7.21 7.68 3.80
C TYR A 272 -6.21 7.02 2.83
N ILE A 273 -5.87 5.75 3.01
CA ILE A 273 -4.93 5.02 2.15
C ILE A 273 -5.56 3.69 1.74
N SER A 274 -5.87 3.57 0.45
CA SER A 274 -6.33 2.31 -0.16
C SER A 274 -5.18 1.33 -0.30
N PHE A 275 -5.51 0.04 -0.39
CA PHE A 275 -4.51 -0.96 -0.79
C PHE A 275 -4.04 -0.69 -2.24
N PRO A 276 -2.77 -0.96 -2.57
CA PRO A 276 -2.24 -0.84 -3.93
C PRO A 276 -3.01 -1.69 -4.95
N GLU A 277 -3.03 -1.27 -6.21
CA GLU A 277 -3.68 -2.03 -7.30
C GLU A 277 -3.02 -3.40 -7.55
N THR A 278 -1.75 -3.57 -7.17
CA THR A 278 -1.03 -4.85 -7.27
C THR A 278 -1.32 -5.82 -6.12
N TRP A 279 -2.26 -5.49 -5.22
CA TRP A 279 -2.56 -6.28 -4.03
C TRP A 279 -3.43 -7.50 -4.38
N PRO A 280 -3.19 -8.68 -3.79
CA PRO A 280 -4.01 -9.85 -4.07
C PRO A 280 -5.47 -9.61 -3.64
N ILE A 281 -6.42 -10.19 -4.39
CA ILE A 281 -7.86 -10.07 -4.11
C ILE A 281 -8.19 -10.55 -2.69
N PHE A 282 -7.57 -11.66 -2.26
CA PHE A 282 -7.67 -12.17 -0.90
C PHE A 282 -6.33 -11.94 -0.20
N THR A 283 -6.34 -11.20 0.92
CA THR A 283 -5.10 -10.73 1.56
C THR A 283 -4.56 -11.74 2.57
N PRO A 284 -3.31 -12.24 2.43
CA PRO A 284 -2.67 -13.07 3.44
C PRO A 284 -2.39 -12.33 4.75
N LYS A 285 -2.44 -13.02 5.89
CA LYS A 285 -2.26 -12.42 7.24
C LYS A 285 -0.98 -11.59 7.40
N ASP A 286 0.13 -12.03 6.81
CA ASP A 286 1.44 -11.41 6.99
C ASP A 286 1.52 -10.09 6.23
N LYS A 287 0.99 -10.08 5.01
CA LYS A 287 0.88 -8.90 4.16
C LYS A 287 0.01 -7.81 4.81
N LEU A 288 -1.09 -8.22 5.46
CA LEU A 288 -1.94 -7.30 6.23
C LEU A 288 -1.21 -6.73 7.46
N GLY A 289 -0.44 -7.56 8.16
CA GLY A 289 0.39 -7.11 9.28
C GLY A 289 1.38 -6.03 8.86
N ASP A 290 2.10 -6.24 7.75
CA ASP A 290 3.08 -5.27 7.21
C ASP A 290 2.42 -3.99 6.72
N TRP A 291 1.19 -4.11 6.18
CA TRP A 291 0.38 -2.95 5.84
C TRP A 291 0.04 -2.11 7.06
N PHE A 292 -0.35 -2.72 8.19
CA PHE A 292 -0.67 -1.97 9.42
C PHE A 292 0.55 -1.23 9.98
N GLU A 293 1.72 -1.87 9.98
CA GLU A 293 2.97 -1.24 10.42
C GLU A 293 3.33 -0.04 9.52
N SER A 294 3.14 -0.17 8.21
CA SER A 294 3.34 0.92 7.25
C SER A 294 2.31 2.04 7.44
N TYR A 295 1.05 1.69 7.70
CA TYR A 295 -0.06 2.63 7.89
C TYR A 295 0.16 3.54 9.10
N VAL A 296 0.67 3.00 10.22
CA VAL A 296 1.05 3.78 11.40
C VAL A 296 2.11 4.84 11.06
N LYS A 297 3.13 4.46 10.29
CA LYS A 297 4.22 5.35 9.87
C LYS A 297 3.75 6.41 8.88
N LEU A 298 2.97 6.03 7.87
CA LEU A 298 2.51 6.93 6.81
C LEU A 298 1.54 8.01 7.29
N LEU A 299 0.86 7.78 8.41
CA LEU A 299 -0.14 8.72 8.97
C LEU A 299 0.29 9.32 10.32
N ASP A 300 1.55 9.15 10.73
CA ASP A 300 2.10 9.69 11.97
C ASP A 300 1.25 9.35 13.22
N LEU A 301 0.81 8.10 13.31
CA LEU A 301 -0.01 7.63 14.43
C LEU A 301 0.89 7.31 15.64
N ASN A 302 0.48 7.74 16.83
CA ASN A 302 1.19 7.42 18.07
C ASN A 302 0.81 6.00 18.52
N ALA A 303 1.76 5.08 18.54
CA ALA A 303 1.51 3.69 18.94
C ALA A 303 2.64 3.13 19.82
N TRP A 304 2.30 2.63 21.00
CA TRP A 304 3.22 1.91 21.87
C TRP A 304 2.90 0.41 21.85
N VAL A 305 3.85 -0.38 21.35
CA VAL A 305 3.85 -1.84 21.40
C VAL A 305 4.38 -2.36 22.73
N GLN A 306 4.23 -3.66 22.99
CA GLN A 306 4.61 -4.32 24.25
C GLN A 306 4.13 -3.58 25.51
N THR A 307 2.91 -3.01 25.43
CA THR A 307 2.32 -2.16 26.46
C THR A 307 1.02 -2.76 26.95
N THR A 308 0.88 -2.91 28.27
CA THR A 308 -0.33 -3.42 28.91
C THR A 308 -0.84 -2.48 29.99
N ILE A 309 -2.17 -2.41 30.15
CA ILE A 309 -2.78 -1.69 31.28
C ILE A 309 -2.66 -2.56 32.52
N THR A 310 -2.09 -2.00 33.58
CA THR A 310 -1.94 -2.68 34.88
C THR A 310 -2.97 -2.22 35.89
N ASN A 311 -3.40 -0.95 35.80
CA ASN A 311 -4.45 -0.40 36.66
C ASN A 311 -5.20 0.73 35.93
N SER A 312 -6.46 0.93 36.29
CA SER A 312 -7.27 2.03 35.77
C SER A 312 -8.33 2.47 36.76
N SER A 313 -8.59 3.77 36.84
CA SER A 313 -9.71 4.33 37.59
C SER A 313 -10.35 5.50 36.83
N TRP A 314 -11.64 5.73 37.07
CA TRP A 314 -12.37 6.85 36.50
C TRP A 314 -12.79 7.83 37.59
N ASP A 315 -12.60 9.13 37.36
CA ASP A 315 -13.13 10.17 38.22
C ASP A 315 -14.36 10.84 37.55
N ASP A 316 -15.54 10.64 38.15
CA ASP A 316 -16.79 11.25 37.67
C ASP A 316 -16.81 12.79 37.81
N ALA A 317 -16.01 13.37 38.72
CA ALA A 317 -15.95 14.82 38.90
C ALA A 317 -15.12 15.50 37.81
N SER A 318 -13.89 15.04 37.58
CA SER A 318 -13.02 15.57 36.53
C SER A 318 -13.34 15.04 35.13
N ARG A 319 -14.12 13.95 35.04
CA ARG A 319 -14.42 13.21 33.80
C ARG A 319 -13.16 12.79 33.06
N LYS A 320 -12.18 12.29 33.82
CA LYS A 320 -10.93 11.74 33.30
C LYS A 320 -10.67 10.36 33.87
N TRP A 321 -9.95 9.57 33.08
CA TRP A 321 -9.32 8.35 33.54
C TRP A 321 -8.01 8.65 34.26
N THR A 322 -7.55 7.68 35.02
CA THR A 322 -6.15 7.52 35.43
C THR A 322 -5.79 6.10 35.04
N VAL A 323 -4.86 5.93 34.10
CA VAL A 323 -4.48 4.63 33.54
C VAL A 323 -3.00 4.41 33.74
N SER A 324 -2.63 3.33 34.43
CA SER A 324 -1.25 2.88 34.59
C SER A 324 -0.91 1.88 33.50
N LEU A 325 0.14 2.16 32.74
CA LEU A 325 0.66 1.36 31.64
C LEU A 325 2.03 0.79 32.03
N ALA A 326 2.24 -0.49 31.75
CA ALA A 326 3.55 -1.12 31.78
C ALA A 326 4.01 -1.37 30.34
N ARG A 327 5.09 -0.70 29.93
CA ARG A 327 5.69 -0.77 28.59
C ARG A 327 7.05 -1.45 28.67
N LYS A 328 7.24 -2.54 27.94
CA LYS A 328 8.54 -3.20 27.83
C LYS A 328 9.42 -2.46 26.81
N LEU A 329 10.65 -2.13 27.18
CA LEU A 329 11.66 -1.48 26.34
C LEU A 329 12.97 -2.26 26.49
N GLY A 330 13.22 -3.19 25.56
CA GLY A 330 14.31 -4.16 25.69
C GLY A 330 14.14 -5.02 26.94
N ASP A 331 15.14 -5.02 27.81
CA ASP A 331 15.12 -5.77 29.07
C ASP A 331 14.49 -5.01 30.24
N THR A 332 14.06 -3.75 30.02
CA THR A 332 13.46 -2.91 31.06
C THR A 332 11.95 -2.81 30.89
N THR A 333 11.23 -2.56 31.99
CA THR A 333 9.80 -2.23 31.95
C THR A 333 9.60 -0.85 32.54
N GLU A 334 9.12 0.07 31.71
CA GLU A 334 8.74 1.42 32.11
C GLU A 334 7.27 1.39 32.59
N THR A 335 6.98 2.11 33.67
CA THR A 335 5.59 2.37 34.09
C THR A 335 5.23 3.82 33.82
N ARG A 336 4.14 4.05 33.08
CA ARG A 336 3.60 5.38 32.76
C ARG A 336 2.17 5.51 33.26
N VAL A 337 1.84 6.64 33.89
CA VAL A 337 0.47 6.96 34.28
C VAL A 337 -0.03 8.08 33.37
N LEU A 338 -1.19 7.89 32.74
CA LEU A 338 -1.81 8.84 31.81
C LEU A 338 -3.25 9.15 32.24
N HIS A 339 -3.76 10.33 31.89
CA HIS A 339 -5.10 10.80 32.29
C HIS A 339 -6.01 11.16 31.12
N PRO A 340 -6.30 10.21 30.19
CA PRO A 340 -7.14 10.47 29.04
C PRO A 340 -8.59 10.75 29.45
N LYS A 341 -9.31 11.55 28.66
CA LYS A 341 -10.76 11.75 28.84
C LYS A 341 -11.57 10.60 28.25
N HIS A 342 -11.05 9.98 27.20
CA HIS A 342 -11.70 8.88 26.51
C HIS A 342 -10.79 7.66 26.40
N VAL A 343 -11.38 6.49 26.53
CA VAL A 343 -10.76 5.21 26.22
C VAL A 343 -11.57 4.54 25.12
N ILE A 344 -10.90 4.08 24.06
CA ILE A 344 -11.51 3.25 23.01
C ILE A 344 -10.94 1.83 23.15
N LEU A 345 -11.81 0.86 23.44
CA LEU A 345 -11.44 -0.54 23.38
C LEU A 345 -11.55 -1.03 21.94
N ALA A 346 -10.39 -1.35 21.34
CA ALA A 346 -10.23 -1.70 19.93
C ALA A 346 -9.56 -3.07 19.74
N THR A 347 -9.85 -4.02 20.63
CA THR A 347 -9.24 -5.37 20.67
C THR A 347 -9.85 -6.37 19.66
N GLY A 348 -10.52 -5.89 18.61
CA GLY A 348 -11.13 -6.70 17.55
C GLY A 348 -12.65 -6.86 17.65
N HIS A 349 -13.20 -7.90 17.03
CA HIS A 349 -14.65 -8.23 17.09
C HIS A 349 -15.01 -9.06 18.33
N SER A 350 -14.05 -9.82 18.84
CA SER A 350 -14.24 -10.87 19.82
C SER A 350 -13.59 -10.51 21.16
N GLY A 351 -14.12 -11.08 22.26
CA GLY A 351 -13.47 -11.11 23.57
C GLY A 351 -12.62 -12.37 23.77
N GLU A 352 -12.53 -12.84 25.01
CA GLU A 352 -11.75 -14.03 25.39
C GLU A 352 -12.18 -15.31 24.65
N ALA A 353 -11.27 -16.26 24.50
CA ALA A 353 -11.57 -17.56 23.88
C ALA A 353 -12.67 -18.32 24.66
N ASN A 354 -13.64 -18.90 23.95
CA ASN A 354 -14.62 -19.80 24.57
C ASN A 354 -14.01 -21.18 24.75
N PHE A 355 -13.08 -21.33 25.68
CA PHE A 355 -12.49 -22.64 25.98
C PHE A 355 -13.41 -23.45 26.90
N PRO A 356 -13.96 -24.60 26.46
CA PRO A 356 -14.85 -25.40 27.29
C PRO A 356 -14.07 -26.06 28.43
N ILE A 357 -14.75 -26.22 29.58
CA ILE A 357 -14.24 -27.00 30.71
C ILE A 357 -14.94 -28.36 30.65
N ILE A 358 -14.19 -29.42 30.36
CA ILE A 358 -14.70 -30.78 30.19
C ILE A 358 -13.96 -31.69 31.16
N SER A 359 -14.67 -32.63 31.80
CA SER A 359 -14.08 -33.60 32.71
C SER A 359 -12.98 -34.42 32.01
N GLY A 360 -11.86 -34.65 32.72
CA GLY A 360 -10.77 -35.52 32.25
C GLY A 360 -9.73 -34.87 31.34
N MET A 361 -9.82 -33.56 31.05
CA MET A 361 -8.83 -32.82 30.25
C MET A 361 -7.39 -32.96 30.73
N ASP A 362 -7.14 -32.94 32.04
CA ASP A 362 -5.80 -33.06 32.63
C ASP A 362 -5.17 -34.45 32.42
N SER A 363 -6.00 -35.45 32.08
CA SER A 363 -5.54 -36.83 31.85
C SER A 363 -5.15 -37.12 30.40
N PHE A 364 -5.48 -36.22 29.47
CA PHE A 364 -5.22 -36.38 28.05
C PHE A 364 -3.72 -36.39 27.77
N LYS A 365 -3.22 -37.44 27.11
CA LYS A 365 -1.80 -37.58 26.78
C LYS A 365 -1.38 -36.82 25.51
N GLY A 366 -2.36 -36.41 24.71
CA GLY A 366 -2.16 -35.63 23.49
C GLY A 366 -2.11 -34.12 23.72
N LYS A 367 -2.31 -33.34 22.66
CA LYS A 367 -2.31 -31.87 22.73
C LYS A 367 -3.73 -31.30 22.67
N LEU A 368 -4.01 -30.34 23.57
CA LEU A 368 -5.28 -29.59 23.60
C LEU A 368 -5.02 -28.13 23.22
N PHE A 369 -5.78 -27.63 22.24
CA PHE A 369 -5.67 -26.23 21.79
C PHE A 369 -7.03 -25.56 21.70
N HIS A 370 -7.10 -24.27 22.01
CA HIS A 370 -8.09 -23.40 21.38
C HIS A 370 -7.60 -23.02 19.99
N SER A 371 -8.50 -22.78 19.03
CA SER A 371 -8.11 -22.37 17.66
C SER A 371 -7.20 -21.13 17.63
N SER A 372 -7.35 -20.21 18.58
CA SER A 372 -6.50 -19.00 18.71
C SER A 372 -5.05 -19.26 19.13
N LYS A 373 -4.74 -20.48 19.60
CA LYS A 373 -3.41 -20.91 20.07
C LYS A 373 -2.88 -22.11 19.28
N PHE A 374 -3.55 -22.49 18.20
CA PHE A 374 -3.11 -23.57 17.34
C PHE A 374 -1.90 -23.09 16.51
N PRO A 375 -0.72 -23.74 16.62
CA PRO A 375 0.50 -23.27 15.97
C PRO A 375 0.59 -23.61 14.47
N GLY A 376 -0.38 -24.37 13.94
CA GLY A 376 -0.32 -24.99 12.61
C GLY A 376 -0.04 -26.50 12.71
N ALA A 377 -0.44 -27.23 11.67
CA ALA A 377 -0.22 -28.67 11.60
C ALA A 377 1.27 -29.01 11.45
N THR A 378 1.74 -30.03 12.17
CA THR A 378 3.10 -30.57 11.98
C THR A 378 3.05 -31.77 11.02
N PRO A 379 3.81 -31.78 9.90
CA PRO A 379 3.82 -32.90 8.96
C PRO A 379 4.05 -34.23 9.69
N THR A 380 3.24 -35.24 9.38
CA THR A 380 3.27 -36.49 10.14
C THR A 380 4.47 -37.39 9.84
N GLN A 381 5.23 -37.13 8.76
CA GLN A 381 6.40 -37.93 8.33
C GLN A 381 6.10 -39.45 8.30
N GLY A 382 4.89 -39.83 7.87
CA GLY A 382 4.46 -41.24 7.82
C GLY A 382 3.81 -41.78 9.10
N LYS A 383 3.52 -40.94 10.11
CA LYS A 383 2.76 -41.32 11.31
C LYS A 383 1.25 -41.09 11.11
N ASN A 384 0.40 -42.07 11.42
CA ASN A 384 -1.06 -41.92 11.35
C ASN A 384 -1.61 -41.17 12.58
N LYS A 385 -1.36 -39.86 12.66
CA LYS A 385 -1.91 -39.01 13.74
C LYS A 385 -3.40 -38.75 13.54
N ARG A 386 -4.15 -38.63 14.64
CA ARG A 386 -5.59 -38.37 14.66
C ARG A 386 -5.91 -37.04 15.33
N ALA A 387 -6.79 -36.25 14.70
CA ALA A 387 -7.21 -34.97 15.24
C ALA A 387 -8.73 -34.86 15.34
N ILE A 388 -9.23 -34.33 16.46
CA ILE A 388 -10.63 -33.96 16.65
C ILE A 388 -10.74 -32.43 16.67
N ILE A 389 -11.54 -31.86 15.78
CA ILE A 389 -11.86 -30.43 15.77
C ILE A 389 -13.29 -30.23 16.27
N VAL A 390 -13.45 -29.47 17.35
CA VAL A 390 -14.75 -29.16 17.95
C VAL A 390 -15.21 -27.79 17.47
N GLY A 391 -16.16 -27.77 16.54
CA GLY A 391 -16.70 -26.55 15.91
C GLY A 391 -16.47 -26.53 14.40
N CYS A 392 -17.52 -26.15 13.65
CA CYS A 392 -17.54 -26.22 12.18
C CYS A 392 -17.88 -24.87 11.56
N CYS A 393 -17.18 -23.80 11.93
CA CYS A 393 -17.23 -22.50 11.23
C CYS A 393 -15.86 -22.24 10.57
N ASN A 394 -15.55 -21.01 10.13
CA ASN A 394 -14.29 -20.65 9.45
C ASN A 394 -13.04 -21.30 10.08
N SER A 395 -12.71 -20.99 11.35
CA SER A 395 -11.50 -21.54 11.98
C SER A 395 -11.50 -23.07 12.10
N GLY A 396 -12.67 -23.70 12.19
CA GLY A 396 -12.76 -25.15 12.25
C GLY A 396 -12.40 -25.81 10.92
N HIS A 397 -12.89 -25.24 9.81
CA HIS A 397 -12.60 -25.73 8.47
C HIS A 397 -11.14 -25.46 8.07
N ASP A 398 -10.63 -24.25 8.30
CA ASP A 398 -9.24 -23.91 7.94
C ASP A 398 -8.22 -24.82 8.66
N ILE A 399 -8.44 -25.08 9.96
CA ILE A 399 -7.57 -25.96 10.76
C ILE A 399 -7.74 -27.42 10.33
N ALA A 400 -8.97 -27.86 10.04
CA ALA A 400 -9.21 -29.23 9.58
C ALA A 400 -8.54 -29.50 8.24
N GLN A 401 -8.58 -28.55 7.31
CA GLN A 401 -7.87 -28.63 6.03
C GLN A 401 -6.35 -28.64 6.23
N ASP A 402 -5.80 -27.75 7.06
CA ASP A 402 -4.35 -27.71 7.35
C ASP A 402 -3.85 -29.04 7.95
N LEU A 403 -4.60 -29.62 8.89
CA LEU A 403 -4.28 -30.92 9.47
C LEU A 403 -4.37 -32.05 8.44
N TYR A 404 -5.42 -32.08 7.62
CA TYR A 404 -5.59 -33.11 6.60
C TYR A 404 -4.45 -33.09 5.57
N GLU A 405 -4.11 -31.91 5.04
CA GLU A 405 -3.03 -31.75 4.05
C GLU A 405 -1.65 -32.14 4.61
N ASN A 406 -1.50 -32.13 5.94
CA ASN A 406 -0.28 -32.57 6.62
C ASN A 406 -0.31 -34.04 7.08
N GLY A 407 -1.32 -34.81 6.67
CA GLY A 407 -1.39 -36.27 6.83
C GLY A 407 -2.07 -36.75 8.10
N TYR A 408 -2.93 -35.94 8.74
CA TYR A 408 -3.74 -36.36 9.89
C TYR A 408 -5.03 -37.05 9.43
N ASP A 409 -5.52 -38.02 10.22
CA ASP A 409 -6.90 -38.49 10.17
C ASP A 409 -7.78 -37.54 10.98
N VAL A 410 -8.66 -36.80 10.30
CA VAL A 410 -9.35 -35.64 10.85
C VAL A 410 -10.84 -35.94 11.04
N THR A 411 -11.36 -35.66 12.24
CA THR A 411 -12.80 -35.68 12.53
C THR A 411 -13.27 -34.32 13.04
N MET A 412 -14.23 -33.70 12.35
CA MET A 412 -14.91 -32.49 12.78
C MET A 412 -16.19 -32.81 13.56
N VAL A 413 -16.41 -32.14 14.68
CA VAL A 413 -17.58 -32.31 15.54
C VAL A 413 -18.52 -31.12 15.36
N GLN A 414 -19.67 -31.37 14.76
CA GLN A 414 -20.70 -30.36 14.48
C GLN A 414 -21.85 -30.45 15.48
N ARG A 415 -21.89 -29.52 16.44
CA ARG A 415 -23.02 -29.40 17.39
C ARG A 415 -24.27 -28.76 16.77
N SER A 416 -24.08 -27.72 15.97
CA SER A 416 -25.17 -26.87 15.44
C SER A 416 -25.03 -26.69 13.93
N THR A 417 -26.14 -26.39 13.26
CA THR A 417 -26.16 -26.08 11.82
C THR A 417 -25.17 -24.95 11.49
N THR A 418 -24.64 -24.99 10.27
CA THR A 418 -23.70 -23.99 9.75
C THR A 418 -24.20 -23.49 8.40
N LEU A 419 -24.14 -22.18 8.17
CA LEU A 419 -24.36 -21.62 6.84
C LEU A 419 -23.06 -21.75 6.05
N VAL A 420 -23.10 -22.41 4.89
CA VAL A 420 -21.94 -22.55 4.00
C VAL A 420 -22.22 -21.80 2.70
N LEU A 421 -21.25 -21.01 2.25
CA LEU A 421 -21.29 -20.24 1.00
C LEU A 421 -19.92 -20.34 0.33
N ASN A 422 -19.85 -20.65 -0.97
CA ASN A 422 -18.56 -20.70 -1.67
C ASN A 422 -17.94 -19.30 -1.80
N SER A 423 -16.62 -19.19 -1.67
CA SER A 423 -15.90 -17.92 -1.79
C SER A 423 -16.11 -17.26 -3.16
N GLU A 424 -16.14 -18.04 -4.25
CA GLU A 424 -16.39 -17.55 -5.61
C GLU A 424 -17.80 -16.96 -5.74
N THR A 425 -18.81 -17.66 -5.22
CA THR A 425 -20.19 -17.19 -5.18
C THR A 425 -20.32 -15.92 -4.35
N ASN A 426 -19.66 -15.84 -3.19
CA ASN A 426 -19.63 -14.61 -2.40
C ASN A 426 -19.02 -13.43 -3.18
N LEU A 427 -17.88 -13.65 -3.85
CA LEU A 427 -17.20 -12.64 -4.66
C LEU A 427 -18.08 -12.14 -5.81
N MET A 428 -18.72 -13.07 -6.54
CA MET A 428 -19.62 -12.72 -7.65
C MET A 428 -20.79 -11.85 -7.21
N HIS A 429 -21.41 -12.16 -6.07
CA HIS A 429 -22.55 -11.39 -5.56
C HIS A 429 -22.15 -10.03 -4.98
N MET A 430 -20.89 -9.87 -4.55
CA MET A 430 -20.34 -8.61 -4.06
C MET A 430 -19.84 -7.68 -5.18
N ALA A 431 -19.46 -8.23 -6.34
CA ALA A 431 -18.79 -7.52 -7.44
C ALA A 431 -19.52 -6.27 -7.96
N GLY A 432 -20.85 -6.19 -7.81
CA GLY A 432 -21.63 -5.02 -8.23
C GLY A 432 -21.39 -3.75 -7.39
N LEU A 433 -20.90 -3.90 -6.15
CA LEU A 433 -20.52 -2.78 -5.27
C LEU A 433 -19.05 -2.80 -4.88
N TYR A 434 -18.43 -3.97 -4.79
CA TYR A 434 -17.04 -4.15 -4.40
C TYR A 434 -16.35 -5.14 -5.35
N GLY A 435 -15.73 -4.60 -6.40
CA GLY A 435 -15.08 -5.35 -7.48
C GLY A 435 -14.33 -4.40 -8.42
N GLU A 436 -13.57 -4.96 -9.36
CA GLU A 436 -12.69 -4.21 -10.25
C GLU A 436 -13.39 -3.06 -11.01
N ASN A 437 -14.60 -3.32 -11.50
CA ASN A 437 -15.40 -2.35 -12.26
C ASN A 437 -16.52 -1.71 -11.41
N ALA A 438 -16.44 -1.85 -10.09
CA ALA A 438 -17.46 -1.31 -9.19
C ALA A 438 -17.29 0.21 -8.99
N PRO A 439 -18.29 0.89 -8.40
CA PRO A 439 -18.12 2.28 -7.99
C PRO A 439 -16.93 2.45 -7.04
N PRO A 440 -16.33 3.66 -6.93
CA PRO A 440 -15.31 3.94 -5.94
C PRO A 440 -15.75 3.50 -4.53
N THR A 441 -14.86 2.92 -3.74
CA THR A 441 -15.19 2.32 -2.43
C THR A 441 -15.99 3.26 -1.51
N ALA A 442 -15.69 4.56 -1.53
CA ALA A 442 -16.42 5.54 -0.74
C ALA A 442 -17.90 5.71 -1.18
N ASP A 443 -18.18 5.59 -2.47
CA ASP A 443 -19.55 5.64 -3.02
C ASP A 443 -20.27 4.30 -2.79
N ALA A 444 -19.55 3.19 -2.96
CA ALA A 444 -20.05 1.85 -2.65
C ALA A 444 -20.46 1.72 -1.18
N ASP A 445 -19.66 2.26 -0.26
CA ASP A 445 -19.98 2.28 1.17
C ASP A 445 -21.27 3.07 1.46
N VAL A 446 -21.48 4.23 0.83
CA VAL A 446 -22.72 5.00 0.98
C VAL A 446 -23.92 4.19 0.48
N ILE A 447 -23.79 3.52 -0.67
CA ILE A 447 -24.87 2.68 -1.23
C ILE A 447 -25.16 1.51 -0.28
N ASN A 448 -24.14 0.82 0.20
CA ASN A 448 -24.27 -0.33 1.10
C ASN A 448 -24.95 0.06 2.41
N TRP A 449 -24.43 1.08 3.10
CA TRP A 449 -24.94 1.52 4.40
C TRP A 449 -26.26 2.29 4.31
N SER A 450 -26.64 2.79 3.12
CA SER A 450 -27.95 3.44 2.93
C SER A 450 -29.15 2.52 3.08
N THR A 451 -28.97 1.20 2.99
CA THR A 451 -30.08 0.25 3.06
C THR A 451 -30.35 -0.14 4.52
N PRO A 452 -31.54 0.17 5.08
CA PRO A 452 -31.93 -0.26 6.42
C PRO A 452 -31.89 -1.78 6.54
N LEU A 453 -31.41 -2.29 7.69
CA LEU A 453 -31.26 -3.73 7.88
C LEU A 453 -32.57 -4.54 7.69
N PRO A 454 -33.76 -4.08 8.14
CA PRO A 454 -35.01 -4.79 7.87
C PRO A 454 -35.30 -4.98 6.37
N ILE A 455 -34.99 -3.97 5.55
CA ILE A 455 -35.11 -4.05 4.08
C ILE A 455 -34.06 -5.02 3.53
N LEU A 456 -32.80 -4.85 3.96
CA LEU A 456 -31.71 -5.73 3.52
C LEU A 456 -32.00 -7.20 3.83
N LYS A 457 -32.59 -7.48 5.00
CA LYS A 457 -33.02 -8.83 5.38
C LYS A 457 -34.07 -9.39 4.40
N THR A 458 -35.08 -8.62 4.03
CA THR A 458 -36.08 -9.04 3.04
C THR A 458 -35.45 -9.28 1.67
N LEU A 459 -34.58 -8.38 1.21
CA LEU A 459 -33.92 -8.51 -0.09
C LEU A 459 -32.96 -9.71 -0.16
N ASN A 460 -32.28 -10.00 0.96
CA ASN A 460 -31.29 -11.08 1.01
C ASN A 460 -31.92 -12.47 0.95
N VAL A 461 -33.22 -12.64 1.21
CA VAL A 461 -33.88 -13.96 1.06
C VAL A 461 -33.75 -14.48 -0.36
N ASP A 462 -34.05 -13.64 -1.35
CA ASP A 462 -33.98 -14.06 -2.76
C ASP A 462 -32.53 -14.13 -3.26
N MET A 463 -31.64 -13.28 -2.74
CA MET A 463 -30.20 -13.39 -2.98
C MET A 463 -29.67 -14.75 -2.47
N THR A 464 -30.03 -15.13 -1.25
CA THR A 464 -29.60 -16.39 -0.60
C THR A 464 -30.08 -17.60 -1.42
N LYS A 465 -31.34 -17.61 -1.87
CA LYS A 465 -31.83 -18.68 -2.76
C LYS A 465 -31.01 -18.83 -4.05
N SER A 466 -30.55 -17.70 -4.62
CA SER A 466 -29.69 -17.76 -5.82
C SER A 466 -28.31 -18.32 -5.50
N GLN A 467 -27.71 -17.86 -4.40
CA GLN A 467 -26.42 -18.35 -3.94
C GLN A 467 -26.49 -19.86 -3.67
N GLU A 468 -27.54 -20.33 -3.00
CA GLU A 468 -27.75 -21.77 -2.76
C GLU A 468 -27.97 -22.58 -4.05
N LYS A 469 -28.60 -21.98 -5.07
CA LYS A 469 -28.75 -22.61 -6.37
C LYS A 469 -27.40 -22.77 -7.07
N GLU A 470 -26.59 -21.72 -7.05
CA GLU A 470 -25.23 -21.69 -7.60
C GLU A 470 -24.33 -22.70 -6.87
N ASP A 471 -24.44 -22.78 -5.54
CA ASP A 471 -23.66 -23.67 -4.68
C ASP A 471 -24.29 -25.06 -4.48
N SER A 472 -25.34 -25.40 -5.24
CA SER A 472 -26.16 -26.60 -4.98
C SER A 472 -25.39 -27.91 -5.01
N ALA A 473 -24.29 -27.99 -5.77
CA ALA A 473 -23.40 -29.14 -5.79
C ALA A 473 -22.68 -29.34 -4.44
N THR A 474 -22.05 -28.27 -3.93
CA THR A 474 -21.37 -28.27 -2.62
C THR A 474 -22.35 -28.57 -1.49
N LEU A 475 -23.49 -27.87 -1.46
CA LEU A 475 -24.47 -28.00 -0.36
C LEU A 475 -25.05 -29.43 -0.29
N ARG A 476 -25.46 -30.01 -1.43
CA ARG A 476 -25.95 -31.41 -1.46
C ARG A 476 -24.87 -32.42 -1.09
N GLY A 477 -23.63 -32.18 -1.51
CA GLY A 477 -22.49 -33.01 -1.15
C GLY A 477 -22.29 -33.05 0.36
N LEU A 478 -22.30 -31.87 1.01
CA LEU A 478 -22.15 -31.75 2.46
C LEU A 478 -23.29 -32.45 3.22
N GLU A 479 -24.54 -32.27 2.78
CA GLU A 479 -25.69 -32.98 3.39
C GLU A 479 -25.56 -34.50 3.27
N LYS A 480 -25.11 -35.00 2.11
CA LYS A 480 -24.86 -36.42 1.89
C LYS A 480 -23.73 -36.97 2.78
N ALA A 481 -22.72 -36.14 3.08
CA ALA A 481 -21.64 -36.46 4.01
C ALA A 481 -22.06 -36.36 5.50
N GLY A 482 -23.32 -36.00 5.79
CA GLY A 482 -23.86 -35.93 7.15
C GLY A 482 -23.69 -34.57 7.84
N PHE A 483 -23.20 -33.54 7.13
CA PHE A 483 -23.06 -32.19 7.64
C PHE A 483 -24.41 -31.46 7.61
N LYS A 484 -24.78 -30.74 8.69
CA LYS A 484 -26.05 -30.00 8.78
C LYS A 484 -25.89 -28.54 8.41
N LEU A 485 -26.68 -28.11 7.44
CA LEU A 485 -26.67 -26.76 6.89
C LEU A 485 -27.85 -25.91 7.40
N ASP A 486 -27.73 -24.60 7.26
CA ASP A 486 -28.84 -23.65 7.35
C ASP A 486 -28.61 -22.43 6.43
N SER A 487 -29.67 -21.67 6.16
CA SER A 487 -29.67 -20.50 5.27
C SER A 487 -29.61 -19.17 6.02
N GLY A 488 -29.28 -19.19 7.31
CA GLY A 488 -29.29 -18.04 8.20
C GLY A 488 -30.69 -17.66 8.70
N PRO A 489 -30.81 -16.62 9.54
CA PRO A 489 -32.06 -16.24 10.19
C PRO A 489 -33.14 -15.87 9.18
N GLY A 490 -34.26 -16.59 9.15
CA GLY A 490 -35.31 -16.42 8.16
C GLY A 490 -34.83 -16.60 6.71
N ASN A 491 -33.81 -17.42 6.47
CA ASN A 491 -33.20 -17.67 5.16
C ASN A 491 -32.61 -16.43 4.49
N SER A 492 -32.13 -15.47 5.28
CA SER A 492 -31.59 -14.18 4.80
C SER A 492 -30.06 -14.15 4.64
N GLY A 493 -29.43 -15.31 4.68
CA GLY A 493 -28.04 -15.49 4.27
C GLY A 493 -26.99 -15.02 5.28
N LEU A 494 -25.75 -14.97 4.80
CA LEU A 494 -24.55 -14.74 5.58
C LEU A 494 -24.56 -13.41 6.35
N TRP A 495 -24.87 -12.31 5.66
CA TRP A 495 -24.69 -10.97 6.23
C TRP A 495 -25.60 -10.71 7.44
N ILE A 496 -26.88 -11.12 7.37
CA ILE A 496 -27.81 -10.97 8.50
C ILE A 496 -27.41 -11.90 9.65
N LYS A 497 -26.94 -13.11 9.34
CA LYS A 497 -26.42 -14.03 10.36
C LYS A 497 -25.22 -13.44 11.09
N TYR A 498 -24.29 -12.83 10.36
CA TYR A 498 -23.12 -12.17 10.93
C TYR A 498 -23.51 -11.00 11.85
N LEU A 499 -24.41 -10.11 11.42
CA LEU A 499 -24.80 -8.95 12.23
C LEU A 499 -25.60 -9.32 13.49
N GLN A 500 -26.45 -10.35 13.42
CA GLN A 500 -27.26 -10.77 14.56
C GLN A 500 -26.50 -11.65 15.57
N ARG A 501 -25.51 -12.43 15.13
CA ARG A 501 -24.88 -13.48 15.95
C ARG A 501 -23.34 -13.49 15.95
N GLY A 502 -22.68 -12.86 14.99
CA GLY A 502 -21.22 -12.83 14.88
C GLY A 502 -20.55 -14.18 14.54
N GLY A 503 -21.33 -15.21 14.16
CA GLY A 503 -20.78 -16.54 13.84
C GLY A 503 -21.83 -17.54 13.36
N GLY A 504 -21.42 -18.80 13.19
CA GLY A 504 -22.28 -19.89 12.68
C GLY A 504 -22.27 -20.04 11.16
N TYR A 505 -21.25 -19.50 10.49
CA TYR A 505 -21.09 -19.59 9.04
C TYR A 505 -19.68 -20.05 8.66
N TYR A 506 -19.53 -20.48 7.41
CA TYR A 506 -18.28 -20.78 6.76
C TYR A 506 -18.32 -20.29 5.31
N ILE A 507 -17.28 -19.55 4.90
CA ILE A 507 -17.06 -19.22 3.48
C ILE A 507 -16.08 -20.26 2.92
N ASP A 508 -16.55 -21.11 2.00
CA ASP A 508 -15.77 -22.24 1.52
C ASP A 508 -14.63 -21.83 0.60
N VAL A 509 -13.43 -22.25 0.98
CA VAL A 509 -12.16 -22.08 0.24
C VAL A 509 -11.51 -23.41 -0.13
N GLY A 510 -12.26 -24.53 -0.01
CA GLY A 510 -11.83 -25.86 -0.44
C GLY A 510 -12.09 -26.98 0.57
N CYS A 511 -12.18 -26.66 1.87
CA CYS A 511 -12.39 -27.67 2.91
C CYS A 511 -13.70 -28.46 2.75
N SER A 512 -14.76 -27.85 2.18
CA SER A 512 -16.04 -28.55 1.98
C SER A 512 -15.88 -29.77 1.07
N GLN A 513 -15.04 -29.70 0.03
CA GLN A 513 -14.80 -30.83 -0.86
C GLN A 513 -14.14 -32.01 -0.13
N LEU A 514 -13.25 -31.74 0.84
CA LEU A 514 -12.63 -32.78 1.65
C LEU A 514 -13.65 -33.52 2.54
N ILE A 515 -14.66 -32.81 3.04
CA ILE A 515 -15.78 -33.42 3.76
C ILE A 515 -16.64 -34.26 2.81
N ILE A 516 -16.97 -33.74 1.63
CA ILE A 516 -17.76 -34.43 0.61
C ILE A 516 -17.11 -35.75 0.17
N ASP A 517 -15.79 -35.72 -0.01
CA ASP A 517 -14.99 -36.89 -0.40
C ASP A 517 -14.81 -37.91 0.74
N GLY A 518 -15.26 -37.60 1.97
CA GLY A 518 -15.04 -38.43 3.16
C GLY A 518 -13.60 -38.44 3.69
N LYS A 519 -12.75 -37.53 3.19
CA LYS A 519 -11.37 -37.32 3.64
C LYS A 519 -11.30 -36.69 5.02
N ILE A 520 -12.25 -35.80 5.32
CA ILE A 520 -12.49 -35.26 6.65
C ILE A 520 -13.83 -35.82 7.14
N LYS A 521 -13.82 -36.50 8.28
CA LYS A 521 -15.01 -37.12 8.87
C LYS A 521 -15.84 -36.10 9.63
N VAL A 522 -17.16 -36.28 9.67
CA VAL A 522 -18.07 -35.42 10.44
C VAL A 522 -18.80 -36.25 11.50
N LYS A 523 -18.71 -35.82 12.76
CA LYS A 523 -19.56 -36.31 13.85
C LYS A 523 -20.58 -35.23 14.21
N GLN A 524 -21.85 -35.52 13.95
CA GLN A 524 -22.92 -34.52 14.05
C GLN A 524 -23.82 -34.77 15.27
N GLY A 525 -24.23 -33.68 15.93
CA GLY A 525 -25.32 -33.70 16.92
C GLY A 525 -24.95 -34.24 18.31
N CYS A 526 -23.67 -34.52 18.58
CA CYS A 526 -23.19 -35.04 19.85
C CYS A 526 -22.17 -34.08 20.49
N GLU A 527 -22.28 -33.87 21.80
CA GLU A 527 -21.30 -33.10 22.57
C GLU A 527 -20.24 -34.05 23.17
N ILE A 528 -19.07 -33.53 23.52
CA ILE A 528 -18.08 -34.29 24.29
C ILE A 528 -18.57 -34.36 25.73
N SER A 529 -18.71 -35.57 26.26
CA SER A 529 -19.09 -35.81 27.65
C SER A 529 -17.86 -35.87 28.57
N GLU A 530 -16.78 -36.50 28.12
CA GLU A 530 -15.55 -36.68 28.88
C GLU A 530 -14.34 -36.75 27.93
N ILE A 531 -13.20 -36.17 28.35
CA ILE A 531 -11.90 -36.39 27.71
C ILE A 531 -11.16 -37.49 28.46
N VAL A 532 -10.68 -38.49 27.73
CA VAL A 532 -9.98 -39.67 28.28
C VAL A 532 -8.53 -39.67 27.82
N PRO A 533 -7.61 -40.45 28.44
CA PRO A 533 -6.17 -40.30 28.19
C PRO A 533 -5.70 -40.39 26.73
N ASP A 534 -6.46 -41.07 25.87
CA ASP A 534 -6.15 -41.31 24.45
C ASP A 534 -7.24 -40.79 23.49
N GLY A 535 -8.17 -39.94 23.95
CA GLY A 535 -9.24 -39.42 23.07
C GLY A 535 -10.37 -38.69 23.78
N ALA A 536 -11.57 -38.72 23.18
CA ALA A 536 -12.79 -38.11 23.72
C ALA A 536 -13.98 -39.07 23.63
N VAL A 537 -14.80 -39.08 24.68
CA VAL A 537 -16.09 -39.78 24.75
C VAL A 537 -17.21 -38.76 24.52
N PHE A 538 -18.19 -39.15 23.72
CA PHE A 538 -19.31 -38.28 23.34
C PHE A 538 -20.60 -38.65 24.04
N SER A 539 -21.59 -37.76 23.99
CA SER A 539 -22.90 -37.92 24.62
C SER A 539 -23.70 -39.14 24.13
N ASP A 540 -23.36 -39.68 22.97
CA ASP A 540 -23.93 -40.92 22.43
C ASP A 540 -23.18 -42.19 22.87
N GLY A 541 -22.19 -42.04 23.75
CA GLY A 541 -21.36 -43.13 24.27
C GLY A 541 -20.20 -43.55 23.37
N GLN A 542 -20.07 -42.99 22.16
CA GLN A 542 -18.97 -43.33 21.26
C GLN A 542 -17.66 -42.69 21.75
N LYS A 543 -16.56 -43.45 21.70
CA LYS A 543 -15.19 -42.95 21.90
C LYS A 543 -14.51 -42.71 20.56
N LEU A 544 -13.86 -41.56 20.40
CA LEU A 544 -12.91 -41.30 19.31
C LEU A 544 -11.51 -41.11 19.89
N GLU A 545 -10.54 -41.86 19.34
CA GLU A 545 -9.13 -41.68 19.70
C GLU A 545 -8.54 -40.45 19.01
N ALA A 546 -7.68 -39.72 19.72
CA ALA A 546 -7.07 -38.49 19.21
C ALA A 546 -5.67 -38.27 19.80
N ASP A 547 -4.76 -37.82 18.96
CA ASP A 547 -3.46 -37.29 19.38
C ASP A 547 -3.55 -35.78 19.65
N GLU A 548 -4.46 -35.08 18.97
CA GLU A 548 -4.70 -33.65 19.11
C GLU A 548 -6.21 -33.33 19.13
N ILE A 549 -6.65 -32.48 20.06
CA ILE A 549 -8.02 -31.99 20.14
C ILE A 549 -8.00 -30.46 20.07
N ILE A 550 -8.70 -29.91 19.08
CA ILE A 550 -8.75 -28.48 18.80
C ILE A 550 -10.16 -27.96 19.04
N PHE A 551 -10.31 -27.02 19.96
CA PHE A 551 -11.56 -26.31 20.20
C PHE A 551 -11.65 -25.07 19.32
N ALA A 552 -12.42 -25.17 18.24
CA ALA A 552 -12.84 -24.07 17.37
C ALA A 552 -14.19 -23.50 17.84
N THR A 553 -14.31 -23.24 19.15
CA THR A 553 -15.55 -22.95 19.88
C THR A 553 -15.89 -21.46 19.96
N GLY A 554 -15.18 -20.62 19.20
CA GLY A 554 -15.44 -19.18 19.10
C GLY A 554 -14.94 -18.39 20.31
N TYR A 555 -15.54 -17.22 20.52
CA TYR A 555 -15.08 -16.25 21.51
C TYR A 555 -16.25 -15.64 22.29
N GLN A 556 -15.93 -15.08 23.44
CA GLN A 556 -16.85 -14.29 24.25
C GLN A 556 -17.07 -12.90 23.64
N ASN A 557 -17.95 -12.13 24.25
CA ASN A 557 -18.27 -10.77 23.86
C ASN A 557 -17.17 -9.77 24.32
N MET A 558 -16.87 -8.70 23.56
CA MET A 558 -15.82 -7.72 23.92
C MET A 558 -16.02 -7.08 25.30
N ARG A 559 -17.26 -7.05 25.81
CA ARG A 559 -17.56 -6.58 27.16
C ARG A 559 -16.85 -7.40 28.24
N THR A 560 -16.61 -8.70 28.02
CA THR A 560 -15.84 -9.53 28.96
C THR A 560 -14.36 -9.18 28.93
N GLN A 561 -13.80 -8.86 27.75
CA GLN A 561 -12.44 -8.32 27.64
C GLN A 561 -12.29 -7.00 28.40
N ALA A 562 -13.29 -6.10 28.28
CA ALA A 562 -13.31 -4.85 29.01
C ALA A 562 -13.29 -5.08 30.53
N ARG A 563 -14.01 -6.10 31.02
CA ARG A 563 -13.98 -6.52 32.43
C ARG A 563 -12.59 -6.98 32.87
N THR A 564 -11.91 -7.79 32.05
CA THR A 564 -10.56 -8.28 32.37
C THR A 564 -9.55 -7.15 32.47
N ILE A 565 -9.65 -6.15 31.58
CA ILE A 565 -8.66 -5.06 31.49
C ILE A 565 -8.95 -3.94 32.51
N PHE A 566 -10.22 -3.57 32.72
CA PHE A 566 -10.62 -2.39 33.50
C PHE A 566 -11.41 -2.71 34.78
N GLY A 567 -11.70 -4.00 35.03
CA GLY A 567 -12.39 -4.47 36.23
C GLY A 567 -13.92 -4.37 36.20
N ASP A 568 -14.52 -4.81 37.30
CA ASP A 568 -15.97 -4.95 37.48
C ASP A 568 -16.71 -3.61 37.49
N GLU A 569 -16.08 -2.54 37.95
CA GLU A 569 -16.71 -1.22 38.01
C GLU A 569 -17.10 -0.71 36.62
N LEU A 570 -16.16 -0.76 35.66
CA LEU A 570 -16.45 -0.39 34.28
C LEU A 570 -17.46 -1.36 33.66
N TYR A 571 -17.25 -2.67 33.84
CA TYR A 571 -18.10 -3.71 33.27
C TYR A 571 -19.58 -3.50 33.63
N ASN A 572 -19.87 -3.08 34.86
CA ASN A 572 -21.23 -2.83 35.34
C ASN A 572 -21.84 -1.51 34.81
N ARG A 573 -21.03 -0.57 34.29
CA ARG A 573 -21.47 0.71 33.72
C ARG A 573 -21.71 0.65 32.22
N VAL A 574 -20.96 -0.20 31.49
CA VAL A 574 -21.10 -0.33 30.04
C VAL A 574 -22.24 -1.26 29.63
N LYS A 575 -22.87 -0.96 28.49
CA LYS A 575 -23.93 -1.75 27.85
C LYS A 575 -23.35 -2.92 27.05
N ASP A 576 -24.21 -3.86 26.69
CA ASP A 576 -23.83 -5.00 25.83
C ASP A 576 -23.48 -4.55 24.42
N VAL A 577 -22.37 -5.08 23.89
CA VAL A 577 -21.92 -4.81 22.51
C VAL A 577 -22.41 -5.89 21.55
N TRP A 578 -22.34 -5.60 20.24
CA TRP A 578 -22.85 -6.44 19.14
C TRP A 578 -24.34 -6.73 19.22
N GLY A 579 -24.93 -7.34 18.18
CA GLY A 579 -26.38 -7.48 18.07
C GLY A 579 -27.10 -6.15 17.80
N LEU A 580 -28.40 -6.25 17.58
CA LEU A 580 -29.26 -5.16 17.13
C LEU A 580 -30.16 -4.64 18.26
N ASP A 581 -30.44 -3.34 18.23
CA ASP A 581 -31.48 -2.71 19.03
C ASP A 581 -32.87 -2.82 18.35
N GLU A 582 -33.88 -2.21 18.96
CA GLU A 582 -35.27 -2.25 18.48
C GLU A 582 -35.50 -1.50 17.15
N GLU A 583 -34.60 -0.58 16.79
CA GLU A 583 -34.64 0.13 15.50
C GLU A 583 -33.92 -0.67 14.40
N GLY A 584 -33.19 -1.73 14.78
CA GLY A 584 -32.37 -2.53 13.88
C GLY A 584 -30.99 -1.94 13.64
N GLU A 585 -30.50 -1.05 14.51
CA GLU A 585 -29.11 -0.59 14.51
C GLU A 585 -28.24 -1.47 15.42
N LEU A 586 -26.94 -1.56 15.11
CA LEU A 586 -26.00 -2.21 16.01
C LEU A 586 -25.99 -1.48 17.36
N ARG A 587 -26.01 -2.25 18.47
CA ARG A 587 -26.18 -1.73 19.83
C ARG A 587 -25.07 -0.75 20.24
N THR A 588 -24.09 -1.22 20.99
CA THR A 588 -23.13 -0.34 21.69
C THR A 588 -21.88 -0.04 20.85
N MET A 589 -21.71 -0.73 19.71
CA MET A 589 -20.57 -0.53 18.82
C MET A 589 -20.61 0.87 18.20
N TRP A 590 -19.52 1.62 18.34
CA TRP A 590 -19.34 2.97 17.75
C TRP A 590 -20.34 4.04 18.23
N ARG A 591 -21.07 3.73 19.31
CA ARG A 591 -22.11 4.56 19.93
C ARG A 591 -21.82 4.71 21.44
N LYS A 592 -22.68 5.44 22.15
CA LYS A 592 -22.55 5.67 23.60
C LYS A 592 -22.54 4.34 24.37
N SER A 593 -21.42 4.06 25.04
CA SER A 593 -21.20 2.80 25.75
C SER A 593 -22.06 2.62 27.02
N GLY A 594 -22.72 3.67 27.50
CA GLY A 594 -23.23 3.77 28.88
C GLY A 594 -22.24 4.43 29.84
N HIS A 595 -20.96 4.55 29.47
CA HIS A 595 -19.92 5.23 30.23
C HIS A 595 -19.40 6.47 29.48
N PRO A 596 -19.37 7.68 30.07
CA PRO A 596 -19.11 8.95 29.36
C PRO A 596 -17.70 9.08 28.74
N GLY A 597 -16.73 8.34 29.29
CA GLY A 597 -15.35 8.31 28.79
C GLY A 597 -14.93 6.98 28.16
N PHE A 598 -15.84 6.07 27.79
CA PHE A 598 -15.47 4.75 27.26
C PHE A 598 -16.23 4.43 25.98
N TRP A 599 -15.57 3.80 25.01
CA TRP A 599 -16.12 3.47 23.69
C TRP A 599 -15.65 2.11 23.21
N PHE A 600 -16.45 1.47 22.35
CA PHE A 600 -16.07 0.24 21.67
C PHE A 600 -15.90 0.48 20.17
N MET A 601 -14.81 -0.03 19.61
CA MET A 601 -14.49 0.01 18.18
C MET A 601 -14.06 -1.39 17.74
N GLY A 602 -14.66 -1.91 16.67
CA GLY A 602 -14.41 -3.28 16.22
C GLY A 602 -15.17 -3.60 14.93
N GLY A 603 -14.98 -4.82 14.43
CA GLY A 603 -15.54 -5.30 13.16
C GLY A 603 -14.46 -5.70 12.14
N ASN A 604 -14.91 -6.11 10.95
CA ASN A 604 -14.02 -6.26 9.79
C ASN A 604 -13.53 -4.90 9.27
N LEU A 605 -12.66 -4.91 8.27
CA LEU A 605 -12.01 -3.71 7.73
C LEU A 605 -13.03 -2.69 7.19
N ALA A 606 -14.05 -3.15 6.45
CA ALA A 606 -15.12 -2.29 5.91
C ALA A 606 -15.90 -1.55 7.01
N MET A 607 -16.33 -2.25 8.06
CA MET A 607 -17.01 -1.61 9.20
C MET A 607 -16.09 -0.65 9.94
N CYS A 608 -14.82 -1.02 10.13
CA CYS A 608 -13.85 -0.12 10.78
C CYS A 608 -13.62 1.15 9.95
N ARG A 609 -13.53 1.03 8.62
CA ARG A 609 -13.41 2.16 7.70
C ARG A 609 -14.60 3.11 7.81
N TRP A 610 -15.82 2.56 7.81
CA TRP A 610 -17.05 3.35 7.87
C TRP A 610 -17.24 4.02 9.24
N PHE A 611 -17.28 3.23 10.31
CA PHE A 611 -17.73 3.70 11.63
C PHE A 611 -16.65 4.41 12.44
N SER A 612 -15.37 4.31 12.06
CA SER A 612 -14.30 5.11 12.67
C SER A 612 -14.60 6.62 12.56
N ARG A 613 -15.18 7.06 11.45
CA ARG A 613 -15.60 8.46 11.27
C ARG A 613 -16.68 8.82 12.30
N THR A 614 -17.75 8.03 12.37
CA THR A 614 -18.88 8.29 13.26
C THR A 614 -18.46 8.36 14.73
N LEU A 615 -17.56 7.47 15.15
CA LEU A 615 -17.02 7.51 16.51
C LEU A 615 -16.12 8.74 16.74
N ALA A 616 -15.23 9.06 15.81
CA ALA A 616 -14.33 10.19 15.94
C ALA A 616 -15.07 11.54 15.96
N LEU A 617 -16.13 11.70 15.15
CA LEU A 617 -16.98 12.88 15.15
C LEU A 617 -17.72 13.05 16.48
N GLN A 618 -18.25 11.97 17.07
CA GLN A 618 -18.86 12.01 18.40
C GLN A 618 -17.87 12.46 19.47
N ILE A 619 -16.66 11.89 19.48
CA ILE A 619 -15.60 12.29 20.43
C ILE A 619 -15.23 13.76 20.23
N LYS A 620 -15.01 14.19 18.98
CA LYS A 620 -14.72 15.60 18.66
C LYS A 620 -15.85 16.52 19.12
N GLY A 621 -17.10 16.15 18.88
CA GLY A 621 -18.26 16.92 19.33
C GLY A 621 -18.35 17.07 20.85
N LEU A 622 -17.95 16.07 21.62
CA LEU A 622 -17.86 16.17 23.09
C LEU A 622 -16.72 17.11 23.53
N GLU A 623 -15.56 17.00 22.88
CA GLU A 623 -14.38 17.81 23.22
C GLU A 623 -14.58 19.29 22.88
N GLU A 624 -15.28 19.59 21.79
CA GLU A 624 -15.66 20.95 21.41
C GLU A 624 -16.94 21.44 22.12
N GLY A 625 -17.57 20.59 22.93
CA GLY A 625 -18.78 20.94 23.70
C GLY A 625 -20.03 21.18 22.85
N LEU A 626 -20.08 20.64 21.62
CA LEU A 626 -21.24 20.68 20.72
C LEU A 626 -22.44 19.91 21.30
N TYR A 627 -22.17 18.92 22.14
CA TYR A 627 -23.17 18.23 22.94
C TYR A 627 -22.53 17.64 24.21
N LYS A 628 -23.35 17.18 25.15
CA LYS A 628 -22.88 16.38 26.29
C LYS A 628 -23.28 14.92 26.11
N TYR A 629 -22.48 14.05 26.71
CA TYR A 629 -22.76 12.62 26.74
C TYR A 629 -24.17 12.31 27.27
N ASP A 630 -24.57 13.02 28.33
CA ASP A 630 -25.90 12.92 28.97
C ASP A 630 -26.99 13.75 28.27
N ASP A 631 -26.70 14.49 27.20
CA ASP A 631 -27.70 15.35 26.51
C ASP A 631 -28.71 14.57 25.67
N LEU A 632 -28.60 13.24 25.63
CA LEU A 632 -29.80 12.40 25.56
C LEU A 632 -30.25 12.11 26.98
N GLN A 633 -30.72 13.17 27.64
CA GLN A 633 -31.64 13.00 28.74
C GLN A 633 -32.89 12.42 28.08
N GLN A 634 -32.97 11.09 28.02
CA GLN A 634 -34.14 10.47 28.61
C GLN A 634 -34.25 11.17 29.96
N LYS A 635 -35.12 12.18 30.03
CA LYS A 635 -35.71 12.58 31.29
C LYS A 635 -36.35 11.29 31.78
N LEU A 636 -35.57 10.46 32.48
CA LEU A 636 -36.08 9.70 33.60
C LEU A 636 -36.69 10.80 34.45
N LYS A 637 -38.00 11.02 34.24
CA LYS A 637 -38.80 11.94 35.04
C LYS A 637 -38.42 11.62 36.48
N CYS A 638 -38.10 12.65 37.24
CA CYS A 638 -37.96 12.48 38.67
C CYS A 638 -39.27 11.87 39.17
N ASP A 639 -39.23 10.62 39.62
CA ASP A 639 -40.38 9.88 40.16
C ASP A 639 -40.58 10.22 41.64
N VAL A 640 -40.19 11.43 42.05
CA VAL A 640 -40.43 11.94 43.40
C VAL A 640 -41.94 12.05 43.60
N VAL A 641 -42.45 11.35 44.62
CA VAL A 641 -43.83 11.49 45.05
C VAL A 641 -43.83 12.59 46.11
N GLN A 642 -44.54 13.69 45.87
CA GLN A 642 -44.54 14.83 46.81
C GLN A 642 -45.47 14.60 48.01
N SER A 643 -46.47 13.70 47.90
CA SER A 643 -47.41 13.41 48.99
C SER A 643 -47.91 11.96 48.99
N PRO A 644 -47.64 11.17 50.04
CA PRO A 644 -46.63 11.43 51.08
C PRO A 644 -45.22 11.44 50.46
N PHE A 645 -44.32 12.26 51.00
CA PHE A 645 -43.00 12.46 50.41
C PHE A 645 -42.21 11.14 50.28
N LYS A 646 -41.89 10.73 49.05
CA LYS A 646 -40.99 9.62 48.76
C LYS A 646 -39.87 10.10 47.86
N ALA A 647 -38.64 9.91 48.33
CA ALA A 647 -37.44 10.18 47.55
C ALA A 647 -37.48 9.41 46.23
N CYS A 648 -37.11 10.08 45.13
CA CYS A 648 -37.09 9.47 43.82
C CYS A 648 -36.18 8.23 43.80
N SER A 649 -36.48 7.25 42.96
CA SER A 649 -35.72 5.99 42.86
C SER A 649 -34.23 6.24 42.62
N ARG A 650 -33.89 7.32 41.92
CA ARG A 650 -32.50 7.76 41.69
C ARG A 650 -31.80 8.24 42.96
N CYS A 651 -32.40 9.15 43.74
CA CYS A 651 -31.80 9.64 44.98
C CYS A 651 -31.63 8.51 46.00
N ARG A 652 -32.59 7.56 46.05
CA ARG A 652 -32.47 6.34 46.87
C ARG A 652 -31.30 5.46 46.43
N ARG A 653 -31.18 5.16 45.12
CA ARG A 653 -30.08 4.36 44.56
C ARG A 653 -28.71 4.99 44.82
N LEU A 654 -28.62 6.32 44.71
CA LEU A 654 -27.37 7.07 44.86
C LEU A 654 -27.09 7.50 46.31
N LYS A 655 -27.92 7.09 47.27
CA LYS A 655 -27.84 7.48 48.69
C LYS A 655 -27.70 9.00 48.88
N LYS A 656 -28.37 9.79 48.04
CA LYS A 656 -28.40 11.27 48.12
C LYS A 656 -29.71 11.75 48.72
N GLU A 657 -29.65 12.85 49.45
CA GLU A 657 -30.85 13.52 49.97
C GLU A 657 -31.69 14.07 48.80
N CYS A 658 -32.99 13.75 48.79
CA CYS A 658 -33.93 14.24 47.78
C CYS A 658 -34.63 15.46 48.37
N LYS A 659 -34.41 16.65 47.82
CA LYS A 659 -35.03 17.91 48.26
C LYS A 659 -35.64 18.64 47.06
N VAL A 660 -36.78 19.29 47.28
CA VAL A 660 -37.46 20.14 46.29
C VAL A 660 -37.54 21.55 46.88
N GLU A 661 -36.71 22.46 46.41
CA GLU A 661 -36.66 23.86 46.89
C GLU A 661 -37.40 24.77 45.91
N ARG A 662 -38.37 25.54 46.41
CA ARG A 662 -39.21 26.42 45.56
C ARG A 662 -38.51 27.68 45.08
N GLU A 663 -37.41 28.09 45.71
CA GLU A 663 -36.73 29.37 45.46
C GLU A 663 -35.37 29.22 44.75
N PHE A 664 -35.01 28.01 44.32
CA PHE A 664 -33.73 27.79 43.65
C PHE A 664 -33.69 28.48 42.27
N LYS A 665 -32.98 29.61 42.17
CA LYS A 665 -32.62 30.26 40.90
C LYS A 665 -31.21 29.86 40.47
N ARG A 666 -31.10 29.29 39.27
CA ARG A 666 -29.83 28.93 38.64
C ARG A 666 -29.05 30.19 38.26
N VAL A 667 -27.92 30.45 38.90
CA VAL A 667 -26.98 31.52 38.47
C VAL A 667 -26.22 31.04 37.23
N GLY A 668 -26.30 31.80 36.14
CA GLY A 668 -25.68 31.47 34.86
C GLY A 668 -24.15 31.68 34.89
N LYS A 669 -23.40 30.75 34.29
CA LYS A 669 -21.93 30.85 34.15
C LYS A 669 -21.50 32.16 33.46
N ARG A 670 -22.32 32.70 32.55
CA ARG A 670 -22.02 33.93 31.80
C ARG A 670 -21.83 35.16 32.71
N ASP A 671 -22.60 35.26 33.79
CA ASP A 671 -22.52 36.41 34.71
C ASP A 671 -21.24 36.35 35.57
N LYS A 672 -20.83 35.14 35.97
CA LYS A 672 -19.54 34.91 36.66
C LYS A 672 -18.34 35.22 35.76
N TYR A 673 -18.37 34.78 34.50
CA TYR A 673 -17.30 35.08 33.53
C TYR A 673 -17.21 36.58 33.24
N SER A 674 -18.33 37.28 33.13
CA SER A 674 -18.38 38.72 32.87
C SER A 674 -17.86 39.56 34.05
N ALA A 675 -17.92 39.04 35.27
CA ALA A 675 -17.35 39.69 36.46
C ALA A 675 -15.83 39.51 36.52
N MET A 676 -15.32 38.29 36.28
CA MET A 676 -13.88 38.02 36.25
C MET A 676 -13.17 38.71 35.08
N GLN A 677 -13.81 38.82 33.92
CA GLN A 677 -13.21 39.51 32.77
C GLN A 677 -12.98 41.01 33.06
N ARG A 678 -13.91 41.66 33.77
CA ARG A 678 -13.78 43.06 34.17
C ARG A 678 -12.63 43.27 35.17
N GLU A 679 -12.40 42.31 36.06
CA GLU A 679 -11.30 42.36 37.03
C GLU A 679 -9.93 42.17 36.35
N ILE A 680 -9.86 41.29 35.35
CA ILE A 680 -8.64 41.08 34.53
C ILE A 680 -8.28 42.32 33.70
N ASP A 681 -9.27 42.98 33.12
CA ASP A 681 -9.04 44.16 32.28
C ASP A 681 -8.57 45.37 33.12
N ASP A 682 -9.03 45.49 34.36
CA ASP A 682 -8.60 46.54 35.30
C ASP A 682 -7.16 46.32 35.78
N LEU A 683 -6.78 45.07 36.07
CA LEU A 683 -5.41 44.68 36.42
C LEU A 683 -4.43 44.91 35.25
N ARG A 684 -4.86 44.68 34.01
CA ARG A 684 -4.04 44.95 32.81
C ARG A 684 -3.77 46.43 32.59
N ARG A 685 -4.75 47.30 32.87
CA ARG A 685 -4.54 48.77 32.83
C ARG A 685 -3.52 49.24 33.85
N GLN A 686 -3.58 48.70 35.08
CA GLN A 686 -2.63 49.05 36.14
C GLN A 686 -1.20 48.64 35.75
N LEU A 687 -1.02 47.53 35.04
CA LEU A 687 0.27 47.07 34.56
C LEU A 687 0.86 47.95 33.43
N GLN A 688 0.00 48.47 32.53
CA GLN A 688 0.40 49.33 31.40
C GLN A 688 0.89 50.71 31.85
N VAL A 689 0.30 51.27 32.90
CA VAL A 689 0.75 52.54 33.49
C VAL A 689 2.11 52.39 34.16
N ALA A 690 2.45 51.20 34.67
CA ALA A 690 3.76 50.92 35.27
C ALA A 690 4.89 50.73 34.24
N THR A 691 4.59 50.46 32.96
CA THR A 691 5.60 50.12 31.94
C THR A 691 6.03 51.28 31.04
N GLN A 692 5.29 52.41 31.03
CA GLN A 692 5.63 53.58 30.19
C GLN A 692 6.64 54.56 30.83
N GLY A 693 7.20 54.23 31.99
CA GLY A 693 8.14 55.10 32.71
C GLY A 693 9.61 55.05 32.27
N ASN A 694 10.02 54.18 31.35
CA ASN A 694 11.43 54.02 30.98
C ASN A 694 11.62 53.62 29.51
N ALA A 695 11.85 54.60 28.62
CA ALA A 695 12.83 54.52 27.53
C ALA A 695 12.74 55.78 26.64
N THR A 696 13.72 56.67 26.76
CA THR A 696 13.99 57.75 25.81
C THR A 696 15.28 57.47 25.05
N ASN A 697 15.22 57.71 23.73
CA ASN A 697 16.26 58.25 22.82
C ASN A 697 16.76 57.38 21.64
N ALA A 698 16.55 57.99 20.45
CA ALA A 698 17.32 58.00 19.20
C ALA A 698 17.34 56.73 18.32
N GLY A 699 17.17 56.78 16.99
CA GLY A 699 17.00 57.89 16.04
C GLY A 699 17.43 57.45 14.61
N ASP A 700 16.51 57.57 13.66
CA ASP A 700 16.60 57.78 12.18
C ASP A 700 17.62 57.08 11.24
N ALA A 701 17.06 56.49 10.16
CA ALA A 701 17.31 56.78 8.72
C ALA A 701 17.51 55.55 7.78
N LEU A 702 16.71 55.50 6.70
CA LEU A 702 16.90 54.78 5.41
C LEU A 702 17.54 55.78 4.38
N PRO A 703 18.06 55.46 3.14
CA PRO A 703 17.77 54.31 2.24
C PRO A 703 18.89 53.83 1.23
N GLU A 704 18.52 52.86 0.36
CA GLU A 704 18.85 52.62 -1.09
C GLU A 704 20.23 52.18 -1.70
N SER A 705 20.13 51.07 -2.47
CA SER A 705 20.71 50.76 -3.81
C SER A 705 22.09 50.05 -4.01
N ALA A 706 22.12 49.20 -5.05
CA ALA A 706 23.18 48.31 -5.59
C ALA A 706 24.47 49.06 -6.03
N ILE A 707 25.69 48.49 -6.22
CA ILE A 707 26.22 47.36 -7.04
C ILE A 707 27.67 46.99 -6.51
N PRO A 708 28.58 46.23 -7.19
CA PRO A 708 28.96 44.80 -7.06
C PRO A 708 30.36 44.46 -6.43
N ILE A 709 30.51 43.17 -6.06
CA ILE A 709 31.71 42.29 -6.02
C ILE A 709 33.05 42.83 -5.47
N GLU A 710 33.54 42.17 -4.40
CA GLU A 710 34.96 41.74 -4.29
C GLU A 710 35.04 40.43 -3.49
N ARG A 711 35.53 39.35 -4.14
CA ARG A 711 35.92 38.09 -3.47
C ARG A 711 37.33 38.26 -2.88
N PRO A 712 37.59 37.96 -1.61
CA PRO A 712 38.96 37.82 -1.13
C PRO A 712 39.57 36.52 -1.70
N ARG A 713 40.74 36.63 -2.32
CA ARG A 713 41.60 35.49 -2.68
C ARG A 713 42.60 35.21 -1.56
N GLN A 714 42.92 33.92 -1.41
CA GLN A 714 44.08 33.29 -0.73
C GLN A 714 43.94 32.93 0.75
N ASP A 715 43.52 31.68 1.01
CA ASP A 715 44.48 30.57 1.11
C ASP A 715 44.14 29.54 0.02
N ASN A 716 45.09 29.25 -0.86
CA ASN A 716 44.85 28.54 -2.13
C ASN A 716 45.08 27.02 -2.05
N THR A 717 45.09 26.45 -0.84
CA THR A 717 45.30 25.01 -0.62
C THR A 717 44.02 24.39 -0.08
N THR A 718 43.44 23.45 -0.82
CA THR A 718 42.27 22.68 -0.39
C THR A 718 42.55 22.00 0.95
N LYS A 719 41.56 21.94 1.84
CA LYS A 719 41.72 21.31 3.16
C LYS A 719 41.92 19.79 3.00
N PRO A 720 42.85 19.16 3.74
CA PRO A 720 42.96 17.70 3.74
C PRO A 720 41.68 17.07 4.29
N ARG A 721 41.24 15.96 3.70
CA ARG A 721 40.00 15.25 4.06
C ARG A 721 40.29 13.80 4.44
N GLN A 722 39.42 13.20 5.24
CA GLN A 722 39.54 11.81 5.68
C GLN A 722 38.22 11.08 5.50
N MET A 723 38.29 9.83 5.02
CA MET A 723 37.17 8.90 4.91
C MET A 723 37.62 7.55 5.49
N GLY A 724 36.95 7.11 6.55
CA GLY A 724 37.39 5.97 7.35
C GLY A 724 38.83 6.15 7.83
N ASP A 725 39.69 5.19 7.52
CA ASP A 725 41.12 5.21 7.87
C ASP A 725 41.99 5.89 6.81
N THR A 726 41.42 6.28 5.66
CA THR A 726 42.17 6.89 4.55
C THR A 726 42.15 8.41 4.65
N LYS A 727 43.33 9.02 4.80
CA LYS A 727 43.52 10.48 4.81
C LYS A 727 44.14 10.95 3.50
N ILE A 728 43.55 11.95 2.87
CA ILE A 728 43.98 12.51 1.57
C ILE A 728 44.42 13.96 1.78
N SER A 729 45.57 14.33 1.21
CA SER A 729 46.08 15.70 1.26
C SER A 729 45.25 16.64 0.37
N GLY A 730 45.28 17.94 0.67
CA GLY A 730 44.64 18.96 -0.16
C GLY A 730 45.09 18.93 -1.62
N GLU A 731 46.40 18.76 -1.84
CA GLU A 731 47.01 18.70 -3.17
C GLU A 731 46.48 17.52 -4.02
N VAL A 732 46.28 16.36 -3.39
CA VAL A 732 45.69 15.20 -4.09
C VAL A 732 44.23 15.47 -4.45
N ILE A 733 43.47 16.12 -3.57
CA ILE A 733 42.08 16.51 -3.84
C ILE A 733 42.01 17.53 -5.00
N ASP A 734 42.91 18.51 -5.04
CA ASP A 734 43.01 19.46 -6.15
C ASP A 734 43.30 18.76 -7.49
N GLY A 735 44.22 17.78 -7.48
CA GLY A 735 44.53 16.95 -8.64
C GLY A 735 43.33 16.14 -9.14
N LEU A 736 42.61 15.49 -8.22
CA LEU A 736 41.41 14.71 -8.53
C LEU A 736 40.27 15.59 -9.06
N HIS A 737 40.06 16.76 -8.45
CA HIS A 737 39.06 17.71 -8.91
C HIS A 737 39.34 18.19 -10.34
N LYS A 738 40.61 18.55 -10.63
CA LYS A 738 41.04 18.92 -11.99
C LYS A 738 40.81 17.77 -12.97
N GLN A 739 41.12 16.54 -12.58
CA GLN A 739 40.89 15.35 -13.41
C GLN A 739 39.40 15.14 -13.70
N TYR A 740 38.52 15.29 -12.70
CA TYR A 740 37.08 15.20 -12.89
C TYR A 740 36.57 16.19 -13.94
N PHE A 741 36.88 17.49 -13.78
CA PHE A 741 36.38 18.52 -14.70
C PHE A 741 36.99 18.45 -16.10
N THR A 742 38.19 17.88 -16.25
CA THR A 742 38.84 17.73 -17.55
C THR A 742 38.23 16.57 -18.35
N TYR A 743 37.97 15.43 -17.71
CA TYR A 743 37.68 14.18 -18.44
C TYR A 743 36.28 13.62 -18.22
N TYR A 744 35.64 13.89 -17.08
CA TYR A 744 34.34 13.31 -16.73
C TYR A 744 33.20 14.32 -16.93
N HIS A 745 33.36 15.55 -16.43
CA HIS A 745 32.36 16.61 -16.53
C HIS A 745 31.82 16.87 -17.96
N PRO A 746 32.62 16.79 -19.05
CA PRO A 746 32.09 16.95 -20.40
C PRO A 746 30.97 15.97 -20.79
N TYR A 747 30.91 14.79 -20.16
CA TYR A 747 29.84 13.80 -20.41
C TYR A 747 28.52 14.17 -19.74
N LEU A 748 28.57 14.92 -18.63
CA LEU A 748 27.39 15.36 -17.89
C LEU A 748 27.68 16.76 -17.32
N PRO A 749 27.53 17.83 -18.13
CA PRO A 749 28.03 19.16 -17.78
C PRO A 749 27.02 19.96 -16.94
N PHE A 750 26.80 19.56 -15.69
CA PHE A 750 25.82 20.21 -14.78
C PHE A 750 26.41 20.75 -13.48
N LEU A 751 27.72 20.62 -13.28
CA LEU A 751 28.46 21.24 -12.17
C LEU A 751 29.26 22.46 -12.65
N ASP A 752 29.51 23.43 -11.77
CA ASP A 752 30.32 24.62 -12.09
C ASP A 752 31.84 24.35 -12.06
N PRO A 753 32.55 24.32 -13.22
CA PRO A 753 33.99 24.06 -13.26
C PRO A 753 34.85 25.14 -12.57
N THR A 754 34.28 26.29 -12.22
CA THR A 754 34.99 27.39 -11.55
C THR A 754 34.96 27.30 -10.02
N ALA A 755 34.15 26.39 -9.46
CA ALA A 755 34.07 26.15 -8.03
C ALA A 755 35.31 25.40 -7.50
N THR A 756 35.67 25.64 -6.23
CA THR A 756 36.78 24.95 -5.57
C THR A 756 36.35 23.58 -5.02
N PRO A 757 37.27 22.64 -4.77
CA PRO A 757 36.89 21.36 -4.15
C PRO A 757 36.19 21.54 -2.80
N ASP A 758 36.69 22.45 -1.97
CA ASP A 758 36.09 22.76 -0.67
C ASP A 758 34.64 23.25 -0.79
N HIS A 759 34.31 24.00 -1.86
CA HIS A 759 32.92 24.40 -2.12
C HIS A 759 31.99 23.19 -2.27
N TYR A 760 32.40 22.14 -3.00
CA TYR A 760 31.57 20.94 -3.17
C TYR A 760 31.44 20.13 -1.88
N PHE A 761 32.48 20.05 -1.06
CA PHE A 761 32.41 19.42 0.25
C PHE A 761 31.50 20.18 1.22
N ASP A 762 31.53 21.52 1.16
CA ASP A 762 30.69 22.38 1.99
C ASP A 762 29.20 22.30 1.56
N LEU A 763 28.91 22.12 0.27
CA LEU A 763 27.56 21.88 -0.24
C LEU A 763 27.00 20.52 0.19
N SER A 764 27.81 19.46 0.06
CA SER A 764 27.46 18.11 0.52
C SER A 764 28.72 17.26 0.63
N PRO A 765 28.99 16.65 1.81
CA PRO A 765 30.08 15.70 1.95
C PRO A 765 29.99 14.55 0.95
N LEU A 766 28.78 14.08 0.65
CA LEU A 766 28.57 13.03 -0.35
C LEU A 766 29.01 13.52 -1.73
N LEU A 767 28.59 14.71 -2.16
CA LEU A 767 28.92 15.26 -3.47
C LEU A 767 30.44 15.43 -3.64
N GLY A 768 31.11 16.03 -2.65
CA GLY A 768 32.56 16.19 -2.67
C GLY A 768 33.29 14.84 -2.78
N TRP A 769 32.88 13.85 -1.99
CA TRP A 769 33.45 12.51 -2.05
C TRP A 769 33.09 11.75 -3.33
N THR A 770 31.92 11.96 -3.92
CA THR A 770 31.56 11.34 -5.20
C THR A 770 32.44 11.86 -6.34
N ILE A 771 32.72 13.18 -6.38
CA ILE A 771 33.64 13.77 -7.36
C ILE A 771 35.03 13.12 -7.23
N VAL A 772 35.52 12.97 -5.99
CA VAL A 772 36.77 12.28 -5.68
C VAL A 772 36.76 10.82 -6.16
N ILE A 773 35.70 10.06 -5.85
CA ILE A 773 35.56 8.65 -6.24
C ILE A 773 35.53 8.48 -7.77
N VAL A 774 34.81 9.35 -8.49
CA VAL A 774 34.74 9.30 -9.96
C VAL A 774 36.11 9.59 -10.57
N ALA A 775 36.81 10.62 -10.08
CA ALA A 775 38.16 10.94 -10.55
C ALA A 775 39.20 9.85 -10.21
N ALA A 776 39.09 9.25 -9.02
CA ALA A 776 40.04 8.25 -8.52
C ALA A 776 40.14 7.00 -9.41
N ARG A 777 39.12 6.72 -10.25
CA ARG A 777 39.09 5.60 -11.20
C ARG A 777 40.32 5.51 -12.11
N ARG A 778 40.88 6.67 -12.47
CA ARG A 778 42.02 6.77 -13.38
C ARG A 778 43.11 7.68 -12.82
N PHE A 779 43.15 7.88 -11.50
CA PHE A 779 44.13 8.73 -10.86
C PHE A 779 45.45 7.98 -10.69
N ARG A 780 46.41 8.25 -11.58
CA ARG A 780 47.66 7.46 -11.67
C ARG A 780 48.67 7.75 -10.56
N HIS A 781 48.53 8.88 -9.85
CA HIS A 781 49.45 9.27 -8.78
C HIS A 781 49.29 8.43 -7.50
N GLU A 782 48.08 7.91 -7.23
CA GLU A 782 47.81 7.01 -6.10
C GLU A 782 46.89 5.84 -6.54
N PRO A 783 47.42 4.80 -7.20
CA PRO A 783 46.63 3.70 -7.76
C PRO A 783 45.70 2.93 -6.80
N PRO A 784 46.03 2.70 -5.50
CA PRO A 784 45.11 1.98 -4.61
C PRO A 784 43.93 2.83 -4.11
N LEU A 785 43.91 4.13 -4.43
CA LEU A 785 42.99 5.10 -3.80
C LEU A 785 41.51 4.78 -4.02
N LEU A 786 41.11 4.36 -5.22
CA LEU A 786 39.72 3.96 -5.47
C LEU A 786 39.33 2.78 -4.56
N ARG A 787 40.21 1.78 -4.45
CA ARG A 787 39.94 0.55 -3.70
C ARG A 787 39.79 0.81 -2.21
N THR A 788 40.65 1.67 -1.65
CA THR A 788 40.62 2.03 -0.22
C THR A 788 39.39 2.86 0.13
N LEU A 789 38.98 3.80 -0.74
CA LEU A 789 37.84 4.67 -0.48
C LEU A 789 36.48 4.00 -0.75
N SER A 790 36.40 3.02 -1.65
CA SER A 790 35.11 2.48 -2.12
C SER A 790 34.22 1.94 -1.01
N GLN A 791 34.77 1.19 -0.04
CA GLN A 791 33.97 0.59 1.03
C GLN A 791 33.36 1.65 1.96
N ASP A 792 34.15 2.65 2.36
CA ASP A 792 33.68 3.71 3.24
C ASP A 792 32.79 4.71 2.51
N TYR A 793 33.00 4.93 1.21
CA TYR A 793 32.10 5.69 0.37
C TYR A 793 30.72 5.03 0.28
N ILE A 794 30.64 3.70 0.12
CA ILE A 794 29.36 2.98 0.10
C ILE A 794 28.62 3.16 1.43
N LYS A 795 29.33 3.11 2.56
CA LYS A 795 28.73 3.38 3.89
C LYS A 795 28.20 4.81 3.97
N LEU A 796 29.00 5.80 3.53
CA LEU A 796 28.59 7.20 3.50
C LEU A 796 27.35 7.41 2.62
N LEU A 797 27.34 6.82 1.42
CA LEU A 797 26.24 6.86 0.47
C LEU A 797 24.95 6.36 1.10
N TRP A 798 24.95 5.15 1.66
CA TRP A 798 23.74 4.56 2.26
C TRP A 798 23.31 5.25 3.55
N SER A 799 24.25 5.78 4.33
CA SER A 799 23.93 6.62 5.49
C SER A 799 23.16 7.87 5.08
N ILE A 800 23.68 8.62 4.11
CA ILE A 800 23.06 9.88 3.66
C ILE A 800 21.75 9.64 2.90
N ILE A 801 21.64 8.54 2.15
CA ILE A 801 20.36 8.16 1.52
C ILE A 801 19.31 7.81 2.57
N SER A 802 19.69 7.22 3.71
CA SER A 802 18.75 6.85 4.78
C SER A 802 18.27 8.06 5.60
N ASP A 803 19.02 9.17 5.60
CA ASP A 803 18.67 10.41 6.31
C ASP A 803 17.66 11.24 5.50
N ASN A 804 16.53 11.66 6.08
CA ASN A 804 15.48 12.44 5.40
C ASN A 804 15.17 13.73 6.22
N PRO A 805 15.09 14.93 5.60
CA PRO A 805 15.20 15.24 4.17
C PRO A 805 16.64 15.46 3.67
N GLN A 806 16.93 14.94 2.47
CA GLN A 806 18.22 15.14 1.80
C GLN A 806 18.21 16.46 1.01
N PRO A 807 19.30 17.25 1.04
CA PRO A 807 19.43 18.42 0.18
C PRO A 807 19.57 17.99 -1.29
N PHE A 808 19.12 18.82 -2.23
CA PHE A 808 19.19 18.50 -3.67
C PHE A 808 20.61 18.25 -4.20
N HIS A 809 21.66 18.69 -3.49
CA HIS A 809 23.05 18.33 -3.78
C HIS A 809 23.32 16.81 -3.70
N VAL A 810 22.55 16.06 -2.92
CA VAL A 810 22.58 14.59 -2.92
C VAL A 810 22.12 14.03 -4.26
N VAL A 811 21.13 14.65 -4.92
CA VAL A 811 20.72 14.28 -6.29
C VAL A 811 21.90 14.43 -7.26
N LYS A 812 22.70 15.50 -7.10
CA LYS A 812 23.91 15.69 -7.91
C LYS A 812 24.90 14.56 -7.72
N ALA A 813 25.16 14.16 -6.47
CA ALA A 813 26.05 13.04 -6.17
C ALA A 813 25.53 11.72 -6.78
N LEU A 814 24.22 11.47 -6.69
CA LEU A 814 23.60 10.30 -7.29
C LEU A 814 23.67 10.31 -8.83
N CYS A 815 23.51 11.47 -9.47
CA CYS A 815 23.70 11.61 -10.92
C CYS A 815 25.10 11.16 -11.35
N LEU A 816 26.14 11.57 -10.61
CA LEU A 816 27.53 11.20 -10.90
C LEU A 816 27.77 9.70 -10.70
N ILE A 817 27.37 9.13 -9.57
CA ILE A 817 27.65 7.71 -9.29
C ILE A 817 26.83 6.78 -10.19
N CYS A 818 25.63 7.19 -10.64
CA CYS A 818 24.87 6.40 -11.61
C CYS A 818 25.45 6.50 -13.04
N THR A 819 26.07 7.63 -13.38
CA THR A 819 26.77 7.81 -14.68
C THR A 819 28.07 7.03 -14.72
N TRP A 820 28.79 6.98 -13.60
CA TRP A 820 30.02 6.20 -13.41
C TRP A 820 29.89 5.33 -12.16
N PRO A 821 29.32 4.12 -12.28
CA PRO A 821 29.07 3.21 -11.15
C PRO A 821 30.33 2.50 -10.69
N LEU A 822 30.43 2.21 -9.39
CA LEU A 822 31.62 1.55 -8.82
C LEU A 822 31.89 0.21 -9.52
N PRO A 823 33.16 -0.17 -9.74
CA PRO A 823 33.46 -1.43 -10.40
C PRO A 823 33.05 -2.61 -9.52
N THR A 824 32.15 -3.44 -10.01
CA THR A 824 31.66 -4.65 -9.34
C THR A 824 32.15 -5.92 -10.05
N PRO A 825 32.28 -7.05 -9.34
CA PRO A 825 32.62 -8.33 -9.96
C PRO A 825 31.39 -9.02 -10.59
N THR A 826 30.16 -8.67 -10.18
CA THR A 826 28.91 -9.31 -10.60
C THR A 826 27.75 -8.31 -10.70
N ASN A 827 26.78 -8.57 -11.58
CA ASN A 827 25.61 -7.71 -11.78
C ASN A 827 24.68 -7.53 -10.56
N PRO A 828 24.46 -8.50 -9.64
CA PRO A 828 23.58 -8.29 -8.48
C PRO A 828 24.12 -7.35 -7.43
N SER A 829 25.45 -7.23 -7.37
CA SER A 829 26.12 -6.29 -6.47
C SER A 829 26.04 -4.84 -6.98
N ASP A 830 25.52 -4.63 -8.20
CA ASP A 830 25.35 -3.33 -8.81
C ASP A 830 24.02 -2.67 -8.36
N ALA A 831 24.13 -1.65 -7.51
CA ALA A 831 22.99 -0.89 -7.00
C ALA A 831 22.59 0.29 -7.91
N THR A 832 23.17 0.43 -9.11
CA THR A 832 23.00 1.62 -9.97
C THR A 832 21.55 1.92 -10.33
N TYR A 833 20.77 0.91 -10.70
CA TYR A 833 19.36 1.09 -11.07
C TYR A 833 18.46 1.46 -9.85
N PRO A 834 18.54 0.76 -8.69
CA PRO A 834 17.89 1.23 -7.47
C PRO A 834 18.29 2.66 -7.07
N LEU A 835 19.58 3.00 -7.12
CA LEU A 835 20.09 4.34 -6.79
C LEU A 835 19.53 5.41 -7.74
N SER A 836 19.39 5.09 -9.03
CA SER A 836 18.74 5.96 -10.03
C SER A 836 17.26 6.22 -9.69
N SER A 837 16.55 5.21 -9.20
CA SER A 837 15.15 5.37 -8.76
C SER A 837 15.04 6.23 -7.49
N MET A 838 15.99 6.08 -6.56
CA MET A 838 16.08 6.94 -5.37
C MET A 838 16.46 8.37 -5.74
N MET A 839 17.34 8.57 -6.72
CA MET A 839 17.75 9.88 -7.23
C MET A 839 16.54 10.69 -7.72
N VAL A 840 15.69 10.09 -8.56
CA VAL A 840 14.44 10.74 -9.02
C VAL A 840 13.52 11.03 -7.84
N SER A 841 13.36 10.08 -6.92
CA SER A 841 12.50 10.25 -5.74
C SER A 841 12.96 11.42 -4.85
N ILE A 842 14.27 11.54 -4.59
CA ILE A 842 14.86 12.63 -3.80
C ILE A 842 14.75 13.97 -4.57
N ALA A 843 14.90 13.96 -5.89
CA ALA A 843 14.70 15.15 -6.71
C ALA A 843 13.26 15.68 -6.66
N LEU A 844 12.26 14.79 -6.69
CA LEU A 844 10.85 15.15 -6.53
C LEU A 844 10.52 15.64 -5.12
N GLN A 845 11.10 15.04 -4.07
CA GLN A 845 10.98 15.54 -2.70
C GLN A 845 11.57 16.96 -2.56
N ASN A 846 12.64 17.25 -3.30
CA ASN A 846 13.25 18.59 -3.39
C ASN A 846 12.53 19.53 -4.37
N VAL A 847 11.40 19.11 -4.95
CA VAL A 847 10.58 19.89 -5.91
C VAL A 847 11.43 20.46 -7.05
N LEU A 848 12.35 19.64 -7.59
CA LEU A 848 13.19 20.04 -8.72
C LEU A 848 12.42 20.06 -10.05
N ASP A 849 11.25 19.44 -10.10
CA ASP A 849 10.37 19.32 -11.27
C ASP A 849 9.49 20.56 -11.53
N PHE A 850 9.46 21.51 -10.60
CA PHE A 850 8.60 22.69 -10.71
C PHE A 850 9.41 23.99 -10.89
N PRO A 851 9.23 24.75 -11.99
CA PRO A 851 9.89 26.03 -12.18
C PRO A 851 9.35 27.07 -11.19
N THR A 852 10.19 27.49 -10.24
CA THR A 852 9.83 28.38 -9.10
C THR A 852 9.35 29.79 -9.49
N GLN A 853 9.38 30.17 -10.77
CA GLN A 853 8.78 31.44 -11.25
C GLN A 853 7.25 31.42 -11.20
N LEU A 854 6.60 30.25 -11.13
CA LEU A 854 5.16 30.15 -10.88
C LEU A 854 4.91 30.18 -9.36
N GLN A 855 4.97 31.39 -8.80
CA GLN A 855 4.50 31.79 -7.46
C GLN A 855 5.18 31.12 -6.24
N MET A 856 6.37 31.61 -5.87
CA MET A 856 6.95 31.40 -4.53
C MET A 856 7.30 32.69 -3.78
N ASN A 857 6.76 33.85 -4.19
CA ASN A 857 7.09 35.13 -3.56
C ASN A 857 6.44 35.35 -2.17
N ASN A 858 5.57 34.46 -1.69
CA ASN A 858 4.78 34.71 -0.47
C ASN A 858 5.01 33.73 0.69
N PHE A 859 5.84 32.69 0.53
CA PHE A 859 5.96 31.62 1.54
C PHE A 859 7.40 31.27 1.97
N SER A 860 8.44 31.95 1.46
CA SER A 860 9.79 31.80 2.00
C SER A 860 10.48 33.16 2.12
N GLN A 861 11.06 33.47 3.28
CA GLN A 861 11.93 34.65 3.46
C GLN A 861 13.27 34.49 2.71
N ARG A 862 13.63 33.26 2.30
CA ARG A 862 14.81 32.99 1.49
C ARG A 862 14.42 33.07 0.02
N THR A 863 14.66 34.23 -0.58
CA THR A 863 14.64 34.36 -2.03
C THR A 863 15.65 33.38 -2.62
N ILE A 864 15.15 32.37 -3.34
CA ILE A 864 15.99 31.52 -4.17
C ILE A 864 16.60 32.44 -5.22
N THR A 865 17.93 32.54 -5.20
CA THR A 865 18.63 33.38 -6.17
C THR A 865 18.44 32.80 -7.58
N GLU A 866 18.52 33.64 -8.62
CA GLU A 866 18.47 33.16 -10.00
C GLU A 866 19.52 32.08 -10.27
N SER A 867 20.71 32.21 -9.65
CA SER A 867 21.78 31.22 -9.73
C SER A 867 21.42 29.88 -9.07
N GLU A 868 20.77 29.89 -7.90
CA GLU A 868 20.30 28.67 -7.24
C GLU A 868 19.15 28.03 -8.03
N GLN A 869 18.24 28.82 -8.61
CA GLN A 869 17.18 28.30 -9.46
C GLN A 869 17.73 27.66 -10.74
N GLN A 870 18.72 28.31 -11.38
CA GLN A 870 19.44 27.75 -12.50
C GLN A 870 20.11 26.42 -12.13
N ASP A 871 20.77 26.35 -10.98
CA ASP A 871 21.44 25.14 -10.51
C ASP A 871 20.47 23.98 -10.23
N ARG A 872 19.29 24.29 -9.69
CA ARG A 872 18.20 23.32 -9.49
C ARG A 872 17.67 22.78 -10.81
N MET A 873 17.47 23.65 -11.82
CA MET A 873 17.03 23.22 -13.15
C MET A 873 18.10 22.42 -13.91
N LEU A 874 19.37 22.79 -13.78
CA LEU A 874 20.50 22.00 -14.30
C LEU A 874 20.54 20.60 -13.67
N THR A 875 20.38 20.53 -12.36
CA THR A 875 20.32 19.26 -11.62
C THR A 875 19.14 18.42 -12.07
N TRP A 876 17.98 19.05 -12.31
CA TRP A 876 16.80 18.35 -12.79
C TRP A 876 16.97 17.77 -14.19
N ALA A 877 17.53 18.56 -15.12
CA ALA A 877 17.84 18.09 -16.47
C ALA A 877 18.81 16.91 -16.44
N ALA A 878 19.90 17.01 -15.66
CA ALA A 878 20.86 15.93 -15.48
C ALA A 878 20.23 14.67 -14.85
N CYS A 879 19.38 14.84 -13.84
CA CYS A 879 18.65 13.73 -13.19
C CYS A 879 17.81 12.94 -14.19
N ASN A 880 17.09 13.61 -15.09
CA ASN A 880 16.28 12.94 -16.12
C ASN A 880 17.13 12.21 -17.17
N VAL A 881 18.22 12.83 -17.63
CA VAL A 881 19.19 12.18 -18.53
C VAL A 881 19.74 10.92 -17.89
N VAL A 882 20.27 11.02 -16.67
CA VAL A 882 20.90 9.89 -15.97
C VAL A 882 19.89 8.79 -15.66
N ALA A 883 18.68 9.14 -15.23
CA ALA A 883 17.63 8.17 -14.93
C ALA A 883 17.30 7.32 -16.17
N GLN A 884 17.07 7.99 -17.30
CA GLN A 884 16.72 7.31 -18.54
C GLN A 884 17.90 6.55 -19.16
N CYS A 885 19.11 7.12 -19.14
CA CYS A 885 20.31 6.41 -19.58
C CYS A 885 20.55 5.15 -18.74
N THR A 886 20.34 5.21 -17.43
CA THR A 886 20.45 4.04 -16.55
C THR A 886 19.40 2.99 -16.92
N SER A 887 18.14 3.38 -17.08
CA SER A 887 17.08 2.46 -17.51
C SER A 887 17.37 1.76 -18.83
N SER A 888 17.81 2.51 -19.85
CA SER A 888 18.19 1.97 -21.16
C SER A 888 19.42 1.05 -21.11
N ALA A 889 20.39 1.40 -20.28
CA ALA A 889 21.63 0.63 -20.07
C ALA A 889 21.36 -0.76 -19.47
N TYR A 890 20.47 -0.86 -18.47
CA TYR A 890 20.17 -2.12 -17.78
C TYR A 890 18.94 -2.86 -18.33
N GLY A 891 18.19 -2.26 -19.25
CA GLY A 891 16.98 -2.87 -19.84
C GLY A 891 15.81 -2.94 -18.88
N LEU A 892 15.57 -1.84 -18.15
CA LEU A 892 14.55 -1.71 -17.11
C LEU A 892 13.75 -0.40 -17.32
N PRO A 893 12.48 -0.33 -16.89
CA PRO A 893 11.65 0.87 -17.08
C PRO A 893 12.24 2.08 -16.33
N SER A 894 11.99 3.30 -16.82
CA SER A 894 12.42 4.54 -16.18
C SER A 894 11.30 5.14 -15.34
N GLN A 895 11.66 5.72 -14.19
CA GLN A 895 10.75 6.52 -13.36
C GLN A 895 10.69 8.00 -13.80
N ALA A 896 11.50 8.39 -14.78
CA ALA A 896 11.47 9.75 -15.33
C ALA A 896 10.29 9.91 -16.30
N ASP A 897 9.36 10.80 -15.99
CA ASP A 897 8.21 11.14 -16.82
C ASP A 897 8.44 12.46 -17.57
N PHE A 898 9.05 12.40 -18.75
CA PHE A 898 9.35 13.57 -19.58
C PHE A 898 8.10 14.40 -19.94
N ASP A 899 6.93 13.77 -20.08
CA ASP A 899 5.69 14.42 -20.53
C ASP A 899 5.13 15.34 -19.46
N ARG A 900 5.13 14.88 -18.20
CA ARG A 900 4.68 15.65 -17.04
C ARG A 900 5.72 16.65 -16.54
N LEU A 901 7.00 16.33 -16.66
CA LEU A 901 8.06 17.00 -15.89
C LEU A 901 8.84 18.07 -16.66
N LEU A 902 8.84 18.03 -18.00
CA LEU A 902 9.64 18.92 -18.84
C LEU A 902 8.88 19.47 -20.07
N GLY A 903 7.68 18.95 -20.34
CA GLY A 903 6.86 19.29 -21.50
C GLY A 903 7.44 18.77 -22.82
N SER A 904 6.60 18.69 -23.86
CA SER A 904 6.92 17.99 -25.12
C SER A 904 8.03 18.59 -25.98
N ASN A 905 8.63 19.74 -25.62
CA ASN A 905 9.65 20.43 -26.42
C ASN A 905 10.75 21.13 -25.61
N PHE A 906 10.84 20.93 -24.30
CA PHE A 906 11.83 21.59 -23.42
C PHE A 906 11.88 23.13 -23.48
N LYS A 907 10.88 23.79 -24.09
CA LYS A 907 10.89 25.25 -24.31
C LYS A 907 11.08 26.05 -23.03
N PHE A 908 10.58 25.53 -21.91
CA PHE A 908 10.70 26.19 -20.60
C PHE A 908 12.14 26.20 -20.07
N LEU A 909 13.00 25.26 -20.51
CA LEU A 909 14.42 25.21 -20.09
C LEU A 909 15.26 26.33 -20.71
N ALA A 910 14.78 26.96 -21.80
CA ALA A 910 15.49 28.05 -22.46
C ALA A 910 15.77 29.23 -21.52
N ALA A 911 14.92 29.46 -20.52
CA ALA A 911 15.10 30.53 -19.53
C ALA A 911 16.25 30.30 -18.54
N TYR A 912 16.79 29.08 -18.45
CA TYR A 912 17.75 28.68 -17.42
C TYR A 912 19.18 28.44 -17.95
N HIS A 913 19.47 28.84 -19.19
CA HIS A 913 20.81 28.73 -19.79
C HIS A 913 21.43 27.33 -19.63
N ILE A 914 20.62 26.28 -19.84
CA ILE A 914 21.10 24.89 -19.81
C ILE A 914 22.14 24.71 -20.92
N PRO A 915 23.33 24.12 -20.65
CA PRO A 915 24.32 23.84 -21.66
C PRO A 915 23.74 23.06 -22.84
N HIS A 916 24.10 23.48 -24.06
CA HIS A 916 23.58 22.88 -25.29
C HIS A 916 23.77 21.37 -25.33
N ASP A 917 24.94 20.86 -24.93
CA ASP A 917 25.20 19.43 -24.87
C ASP A 917 24.24 18.68 -23.91
N LEU A 918 23.93 19.25 -22.74
CA LEU A 918 23.00 18.63 -21.80
C LEU A 918 21.56 18.66 -22.33
N LEU A 919 21.15 19.74 -23.00
CA LEU A 919 19.84 19.85 -23.63
C LEU A 919 19.67 18.83 -24.76
N ASP A 920 20.71 18.61 -25.56
CA ASP A 920 20.69 17.62 -26.64
C ASP A 920 20.65 16.18 -26.10
N GLN A 921 21.41 15.90 -25.04
CA GLN A 921 21.32 14.63 -24.31
C GLN A 921 19.91 14.40 -23.74
N LEU A 922 19.25 15.44 -23.25
CA LEU A 922 17.88 15.35 -22.73
C LEU A 922 16.85 14.99 -23.81
N ARG A 923 17.02 15.52 -25.04
CA ARG A 923 16.21 15.14 -26.21
C ARG A 923 16.43 13.69 -26.61
N ILE A 924 17.68 13.24 -26.61
CA ILE A 924 18.03 11.84 -26.88
C ILE A 924 17.45 10.92 -25.78
N ALA A 925 17.52 11.33 -24.51
CA ALA A 925 16.92 10.60 -23.40
C ALA A 925 15.39 10.49 -23.56
N GLN A 926 14.69 11.55 -23.93
CA GLN A 926 13.25 11.48 -24.22
C GLN A 926 12.93 10.46 -25.31
N PHE A 927 13.75 10.38 -26.36
CA PHE A 927 13.59 9.37 -27.40
C PHE A 927 13.80 7.93 -26.88
N HIS A 928 14.82 7.71 -26.04
CA HIS A 928 14.98 6.43 -25.32
C HIS A 928 13.76 6.08 -24.47
N ALA A 929 13.14 7.05 -23.80
CA ALA A 929 11.94 6.84 -23.01
C ALA A 929 10.76 6.38 -23.88
N THR A 930 10.62 6.96 -25.09
CA THR A 930 9.60 6.56 -26.06
C THR A 930 9.80 5.11 -26.53
N ILE A 931 11.03 4.72 -26.87
CA ILE A 931 11.35 3.33 -27.23
C ILE A 931 11.00 2.40 -26.05
N GLY A 932 11.35 2.81 -24.83
CA GLY A 932 11.10 2.02 -23.64
C GLY A 932 9.61 1.81 -23.34
N LYS A 933 8.81 2.89 -23.41
CA LYS A 933 7.34 2.81 -23.29
C LYS A 933 6.74 1.89 -24.36
N ALA A 934 7.27 1.91 -25.59
CA ALA A 934 6.79 1.04 -26.65
C ALA A 934 7.08 -0.46 -26.40
N LEU A 935 8.20 -0.80 -25.75
CA LEU A 935 8.61 -2.19 -25.48
C LEU A 935 8.05 -2.78 -24.18
N TYR A 936 7.52 -1.94 -23.29
CA TYR A 936 7.08 -2.37 -21.95
C TYR A 936 5.69 -1.81 -21.55
N GLY A 937 5.03 -1.06 -22.42
CA GLY A 937 3.79 -0.34 -22.10
C GLY A 937 2.50 -1.15 -22.32
N ASN A 938 2.57 -2.36 -22.89
CA ASN A 938 1.39 -3.17 -23.14
C ASN A 938 1.02 -4.02 -21.92
N ALA A 939 0.02 -3.58 -21.14
CA ALA A 939 -0.47 -4.32 -19.98
C ALA A 939 -1.17 -5.66 -20.33
N SER A 940 -1.51 -5.88 -21.61
CA SER A 940 -2.20 -7.10 -22.07
C SER A 940 -1.25 -8.24 -22.46
N ASP A 941 0.05 -7.94 -22.62
CA ASP A 941 1.09 -8.93 -22.93
C ASP A 941 2.01 -9.08 -21.71
N PRO A 942 2.21 -10.29 -21.14
CA PRO A 942 3.02 -10.43 -19.94
C PRO A 942 4.52 -10.09 -20.13
N SER A 943 5.00 -9.99 -21.38
CA SER A 943 6.34 -9.48 -21.70
C SER A 943 6.38 -7.96 -21.90
N GLY A 944 5.23 -7.27 -21.88
CA GLY A 944 5.08 -5.83 -22.08
C GLY A 944 5.16 -5.39 -23.55
N LEU A 945 5.35 -6.33 -24.48
CA LEU A 945 5.55 -6.05 -25.92
C LEU A 945 4.23 -5.68 -26.64
N PRO A 946 4.30 -4.90 -27.72
CA PRO A 946 3.17 -4.74 -28.63
C PRO A 946 2.74 -6.08 -29.25
N LEU A 947 1.48 -6.15 -29.67
CA LEU A 947 0.95 -7.32 -30.38
C LEU A 947 1.75 -7.56 -31.67
N ASP A 948 1.88 -8.83 -32.08
CA ASP A 948 2.75 -9.25 -33.19
C ASP A 948 2.50 -8.45 -34.50
N ASP A 949 1.24 -8.11 -34.80
CA ASP A 949 0.81 -7.34 -35.96
C ASP A 949 1.09 -5.82 -35.85
N GLU A 950 1.23 -5.30 -34.63
CA GLU A 950 1.51 -3.88 -34.37
C GLU A 950 3.01 -3.54 -34.32
N ARG A 951 3.88 -4.55 -34.12
CA ARG A 951 5.33 -4.33 -33.93
C ARG A 951 6.00 -3.66 -35.12
N ALA A 952 5.64 -4.04 -36.34
CA ALA A 952 6.21 -3.44 -37.55
C ALA A 952 5.85 -1.95 -37.68
N THR A 953 4.59 -1.61 -37.38
CA THR A 953 4.10 -0.23 -37.36
C THR A 953 4.82 0.59 -36.28
N THR A 954 4.94 0.03 -35.08
CA THR A 954 5.63 0.65 -33.95
C THR A 954 7.08 0.97 -34.28
N TYR A 955 7.81 0.00 -34.85
CA TYR A 955 9.20 0.19 -35.27
C TYR A 955 9.34 1.31 -36.32
N ASN A 956 8.47 1.37 -37.32
CA ASN A 956 8.50 2.41 -38.35
C ASN A 956 8.21 3.81 -37.75
N ASN A 957 7.29 3.90 -36.80
CA ASN A 957 7.00 5.15 -36.10
C ASN A 957 8.21 5.64 -35.30
N MET A 958 8.89 4.73 -34.57
CA MET A 958 10.11 5.09 -33.84
C MET A 958 11.25 5.53 -34.78
N LYS A 959 11.36 4.90 -35.96
CA LYS A 959 12.32 5.32 -36.98
C LYS A 959 12.04 6.72 -37.52
N ALA A 960 10.77 7.08 -37.72
CA ALA A 960 10.38 8.43 -38.12
C ALA A 960 10.76 9.46 -37.04
N LEU A 961 10.43 9.18 -35.77
CA LEU A 961 10.80 10.03 -34.64
C LEU A 961 12.32 10.21 -34.48
N HIS A 962 13.11 9.17 -34.74
CA HIS A 962 14.56 9.27 -34.75
C HIS A 962 15.08 10.23 -35.83
N GLY A 963 14.47 10.21 -37.01
CA GLY A 963 14.77 11.15 -38.09
C GLY A 963 14.46 12.60 -37.69
N GLU A 964 13.31 12.83 -37.04
CA GLU A 964 12.94 14.15 -36.51
C GLU A 964 13.91 14.64 -35.42
N LEU A 965 14.32 13.75 -34.52
CA LEU A 965 15.33 14.04 -33.50
C LEU A 965 16.66 14.46 -34.16
N SER A 966 17.15 13.67 -35.12
CA SER A 966 18.40 13.94 -35.83
C SER A 966 18.37 15.31 -36.54
N ASN A 967 17.24 15.64 -37.17
CA ASN A 967 17.04 16.95 -37.81
C ASN A 967 17.03 18.09 -36.79
N THR A 968 16.46 17.87 -35.60
CA THR A 968 16.38 18.86 -34.53
C THR A 968 17.74 19.16 -33.89
N LEU A 969 18.58 18.13 -33.72
CA LEU A 969 19.93 18.27 -33.18
C LEU A 969 20.89 18.95 -34.19
N GLY A 970 20.67 18.75 -35.49
CA GLY A 970 21.45 19.37 -36.55
C GLY A 970 22.83 18.71 -36.77
N PRO A 971 23.66 19.23 -37.69
CA PRO A 971 24.88 18.56 -38.14
C PRO A 971 26.11 18.78 -37.26
N LEU A 972 26.10 19.80 -36.38
CA LEU A 972 27.25 20.22 -35.58
C LEU A 972 27.14 19.71 -34.13
N LEU A 973 27.23 18.40 -33.96
CA LEU A 973 27.14 17.77 -32.65
C LEU A 973 28.51 17.61 -32.00
N SER A 974 28.59 17.76 -30.68
CA SER A 974 29.80 17.40 -29.92
C SER A 974 30.09 15.90 -30.04
N MET A 975 31.35 15.52 -29.82
CA MET A 975 31.79 14.12 -29.85
C MET A 975 30.89 13.21 -28.99
N ILE A 976 30.55 13.68 -27.80
CA ILE A 976 29.78 12.93 -26.81
C ILE A 976 28.30 12.83 -27.24
N THR A 977 27.71 13.92 -27.72
CA THR A 977 26.33 13.92 -28.22
C THR A 977 26.17 13.03 -29.45
N GLN A 978 27.16 13.00 -30.35
CA GLN A 978 27.19 12.06 -31.48
C GLN A 978 27.16 10.60 -31.01
N LEU A 979 27.94 10.24 -29.98
CA LEU A 979 27.93 8.89 -29.42
C LEU A 979 26.59 8.53 -28.78
N HIS A 980 25.95 9.45 -28.06
CA HIS A 980 24.62 9.21 -27.48
C HIS A 980 23.54 9.03 -28.54
N LEU A 981 23.60 9.79 -29.64
CA LEU A 981 22.68 9.62 -30.77
C LEU A 981 22.88 8.27 -31.47
N LEU A 982 24.13 7.87 -31.73
CA LEU A 982 24.43 6.54 -32.29
C LEU A 982 24.07 5.41 -31.32
N ALA A 983 24.12 5.64 -30.02
CA ALA A 983 23.61 4.68 -29.05
C ALA A 983 22.09 4.51 -29.19
N ALA A 984 21.35 5.61 -29.32
CA ALA A 984 19.92 5.57 -29.58
C ALA A 984 19.57 4.80 -30.86
N ASP A 985 20.38 4.92 -31.91
CA ASP A 985 20.27 4.12 -33.13
C ASP A 985 20.41 2.62 -32.86
N VAL A 986 21.40 2.20 -32.06
CA VAL A 986 21.57 0.78 -31.69
C VAL A 986 20.36 0.29 -30.89
N HIS A 987 19.91 1.06 -29.90
CA HIS A 987 18.76 0.72 -29.06
C HIS A 987 17.44 0.65 -29.85
N LEU A 988 17.21 1.58 -30.77
CA LEU A 988 16.08 1.57 -31.70
C LEU A 988 16.09 0.31 -32.56
N ASN A 989 17.21 0.04 -33.23
CA ASN A 989 17.26 -1.05 -34.20
C ASN A 989 17.30 -2.42 -33.53
N ALA A 990 17.67 -2.52 -32.24
CA ALA A 990 17.54 -3.75 -31.46
C ALA A 990 16.07 -4.22 -31.35
N PHE A 991 15.09 -3.31 -31.49
CA PHE A 991 13.67 -3.65 -31.58
C PHE A 991 13.37 -4.68 -32.69
N THR A 992 14.19 -4.71 -33.75
CA THR A 992 14.00 -5.63 -34.88
C THR A 992 14.00 -7.11 -34.47
N PHE A 993 14.63 -7.45 -33.34
CA PHE A 993 14.61 -8.81 -32.82
C PHE A 993 13.22 -9.27 -32.33
N PHE A 994 12.30 -8.34 -32.02
CA PHE A 994 10.92 -8.64 -31.66
C PHE A 994 9.99 -8.76 -32.88
N LEU A 995 10.45 -8.38 -34.07
CA LEU A 995 9.63 -8.50 -35.28
C LEU A 995 9.45 -9.98 -35.64
N PRO A 996 8.24 -10.41 -36.02
CA PRO A 996 8.00 -11.78 -36.50
C PRO A 996 8.88 -12.12 -37.72
N SER A 997 9.28 -13.40 -37.85
CA SER A 997 10.07 -13.87 -39.01
C SER A 997 9.36 -13.69 -40.36
N THR A 998 8.04 -13.61 -40.33
CA THR A 998 7.17 -13.33 -41.48
C THR A 998 7.10 -11.86 -41.85
N SER A 999 7.61 -10.95 -41.01
CA SER A 999 7.51 -9.51 -41.26
C SER A 999 8.47 -9.06 -42.36
N PRO A 1000 7.99 -8.40 -43.43
CA PRO A 1000 8.85 -7.91 -44.51
C PRO A 1000 9.80 -6.81 -44.05
N VAL A 1001 9.49 -6.14 -42.93
CA VAL A 1001 10.31 -5.06 -42.35
C VAL A 1001 11.53 -5.63 -41.62
N ARG A 1002 11.49 -6.89 -41.17
CA ARG A 1002 12.51 -7.48 -40.31
C ARG A 1002 13.89 -7.56 -40.95
N ALA A 1003 13.97 -7.98 -42.22
CA ALA A 1003 15.26 -8.07 -42.92
C ALA A 1003 15.94 -6.70 -43.03
N THR A 1004 15.18 -5.67 -43.41
CA THR A 1004 15.67 -4.29 -43.46
C THR A 1004 16.02 -3.75 -42.07
N GLY A 1005 15.25 -4.11 -41.04
CA GLY A 1005 15.54 -3.75 -39.65
C GLY A 1005 16.83 -4.39 -39.12
N LEU A 1006 17.08 -5.67 -39.42
CA LEU A 1006 18.33 -6.37 -39.06
C LEU A 1006 19.55 -5.77 -39.77
N LEU A 1007 19.41 -5.35 -41.03
CA LEU A 1007 20.47 -4.64 -41.75
C LEU A 1007 20.75 -3.27 -41.11
N ASN A 1008 19.72 -2.52 -40.70
CA ASN A 1008 19.92 -1.26 -39.97
C ASN A 1008 20.63 -1.51 -38.63
N LEU A 1009 20.24 -2.55 -37.88
CA LEU A 1009 20.92 -2.91 -36.64
C LEU A 1009 22.41 -3.23 -36.86
N TYR A 1010 22.73 -4.01 -37.89
CA TYR A 1010 24.12 -4.28 -38.28
C TYR A 1010 24.89 -2.97 -38.55
N ASN A 1011 24.31 -2.08 -39.35
CA ASN A 1011 24.94 -0.81 -39.71
C ASN A 1011 25.10 0.12 -38.50
N SER A 1012 24.09 0.23 -37.63
CA SER A 1012 24.14 1.05 -36.41
C SER A 1012 25.17 0.51 -35.41
N ALA A 1013 25.25 -0.81 -35.22
CA ALA A 1013 26.25 -1.43 -34.36
C ALA A 1013 27.67 -1.18 -34.88
N CYS A 1014 27.88 -1.36 -36.20
CA CYS A 1014 29.16 -1.06 -36.84
C CYS A 1014 29.53 0.43 -36.71
N ALA A 1015 28.60 1.33 -37.04
CA ALA A 1015 28.81 2.77 -36.98
C ALA A 1015 29.16 3.24 -35.56
N PHE A 1016 28.46 2.72 -34.54
CA PHE A 1016 28.73 3.06 -33.15
C PHE A 1016 30.14 2.62 -32.72
N ILE A 1017 30.51 1.35 -32.95
CA ILE A 1017 31.84 0.85 -32.57
C ILE A 1017 32.94 1.58 -33.34
N GLN A 1018 32.78 1.76 -34.66
CA GLN A 1018 33.75 2.50 -35.47
C GLN A 1018 33.93 3.92 -34.94
N LYS A 1019 32.84 4.62 -34.62
CA LYS A 1019 32.91 5.99 -34.12
C LYS A 1019 33.58 6.09 -32.76
N VAL A 1020 33.32 5.13 -31.86
CA VAL A 1020 34.03 5.02 -30.58
C VAL A 1020 35.55 4.86 -30.82
N MET A 1021 35.95 4.00 -31.75
CA MET A 1021 37.37 3.77 -32.06
C MET A 1021 38.02 4.98 -32.73
N ASP A 1022 37.31 5.68 -33.63
CA ASP A 1022 37.79 6.90 -34.28
C ASP A 1022 38.05 7.99 -33.23
N PHE A 1023 37.11 8.20 -32.31
CA PHE A 1023 37.23 9.19 -31.25
C PHE A 1023 38.26 8.81 -30.20
N GLU A 1024 38.41 7.52 -29.89
CA GLU A 1024 39.50 7.04 -29.06
C GLU A 1024 40.86 7.29 -29.73
N THR A 1025 40.96 7.08 -31.04
CA THR A 1025 42.20 7.36 -31.80
C THR A 1025 42.53 8.85 -31.81
N GLN A 1026 41.50 9.72 -31.86
CA GLN A 1026 41.67 11.17 -31.83
C GLN A 1026 42.04 11.72 -30.45
N THR A 1027 41.44 11.19 -29.38
CA THR A 1027 41.57 11.76 -28.02
C THR A 1027 42.55 11.00 -27.13
N GLY A 1028 42.68 9.69 -27.32
CA GLY A 1028 43.46 8.78 -26.48
C GLY A 1028 42.89 8.51 -25.09
N THR A 1029 41.76 9.13 -24.73
CA THR A 1029 41.21 9.11 -23.36
C THR A 1029 39.71 8.79 -23.28
N LEU A 1030 39.03 8.59 -24.41
CA LEU A 1030 37.58 8.36 -24.46
C LEU A 1030 37.18 7.12 -23.64
N LEU A 1031 37.80 5.98 -23.95
CA LEU A 1031 37.51 4.69 -23.30
C LEU A 1031 37.86 4.69 -21.80
N GLU A 1032 38.80 5.52 -21.36
CA GLU A 1032 39.19 5.58 -19.95
C GLU A 1032 38.13 6.28 -19.07
N HIS A 1033 37.29 7.16 -19.64
CA HIS A 1033 36.42 8.09 -18.91
C HIS A 1033 34.94 8.08 -19.33
N CYS A 1034 34.57 7.32 -20.36
CA CYS A 1034 33.21 7.21 -20.87
C CYS A 1034 32.16 6.83 -19.80
N SER A 1035 30.91 7.22 -20.07
CA SER A 1035 29.76 6.95 -19.21
C SER A 1035 29.27 5.52 -19.34
N ASN A 1036 28.54 5.04 -18.32
CA ASN A 1036 28.01 3.68 -18.29
C ASN A 1036 27.07 3.35 -19.46
N ILE A 1037 26.30 4.31 -19.97
CA ILE A 1037 25.44 4.07 -21.14
C ILE A 1037 26.26 3.73 -22.39
N ILE A 1038 27.38 4.42 -22.64
CA ILE A 1038 28.27 4.11 -23.78
C ILE A 1038 28.87 2.70 -23.63
N LEU A 1039 29.26 2.32 -22.41
CA LEU A 1039 29.73 0.96 -22.12
C LEU A 1039 28.66 -0.11 -22.39
N GLN A 1040 27.44 0.10 -21.91
CA GLN A 1040 26.35 -0.86 -22.10
C GLN A 1040 25.89 -0.92 -23.55
N THR A 1041 25.94 0.19 -24.28
CA THR A 1041 25.73 0.21 -25.73
C THR A 1041 26.86 -0.51 -26.48
N LEU A 1042 28.12 -0.43 -26.03
CA LEU A 1042 29.21 -1.23 -26.61
C LEU A 1042 28.93 -2.73 -26.44
N PHE A 1043 28.52 -3.18 -25.24
CA PHE A 1043 28.08 -4.57 -25.05
C PHE A 1043 26.93 -4.91 -26.00
N SER A 1044 25.91 -4.04 -26.08
CA SER A 1044 24.77 -4.20 -26.98
C SER A 1044 25.18 -4.37 -28.44
N ALA A 1045 26.06 -3.52 -28.96
CA ALA A 1045 26.56 -3.59 -30.32
C ALA A 1045 27.38 -4.86 -30.57
N ILE A 1046 28.25 -5.24 -29.62
CA ILE A 1046 29.07 -6.46 -29.71
C ILE A 1046 28.17 -7.71 -29.76
N PHE A 1047 27.17 -7.82 -28.88
CA PHE A 1047 26.25 -8.96 -28.87
C PHE A 1047 25.29 -8.96 -30.07
N ALA A 1048 24.91 -7.79 -30.59
CA ALA A 1048 24.14 -7.71 -31.84
C ALA A 1048 24.97 -8.24 -33.02
N LEU A 1049 26.22 -7.79 -33.17
CA LEU A 1049 27.14 -8.32 -34.18
C LEU A 1049 27.36 -9.82 -33.99
N LEU A 1050 27.51 -10.29 -32.75
CA LEU A 1050 27.65 -11.71 -32.43
C LEU A 1050 26.47 -12.53 -32.99
N LYS A 1051 25.22 -12.12 -32.75
CA LYS A 1051 24.06 -12.85 -33.28
C LYS A 1051 23.99 -12.80 -34.80
N LEU A 1052 24.21 -11.62 -35.39
CA LEU A 1052 24.05 -11.42 -36.82
C LEU A 1052 25.11 -12.16 -37.64
N LEU A 1053 26.38 -12.07 -37.24
CA LEU A 1053 27.52 -12.73 -37.90
C LEU A 1053 27.47 -14.26 -37.80
N HIS A 1054 26.81 -14.79 -36.76
CA HIS A 1054 26.70 -16.23 -36.50
C HIS A 1054 25.31 -16.79 -36.87
N SER A 1055 24.54 -16.08 -37.69
CA SER A 1055 23.23 -16.51 -38.20
C SER A 1055 23.23 -16.63 -39.73
N PRO A 1056 22.22 -17.25 -40.35
CA PRO A 1056 22.05 -17.24 -41.81
C PRO A 1056 21.97 -15.82 -42.41
N PHE A 1057 21.66 -14.80 -41.60
CA PHE A 1057 21.66 -13.41 -42.03
C PHE A 1057 23.07 -12.89 -42.36
N ALA A 1058 24.13 -13.57 -41.94
CA ALA A 1058 25.50 -13.22 -42.30
C ALA A 1058 25.73 -13.14 -43.83
N MET A 1059 24.94 -13.86 -44.63
CA MET A 1059 25.01 -13.84 -46.09
C MET A 1059 24.59 -12.50 -46.72
N THR A 1060 23.92 -11.62 -45.98
CA THR A 1060 23.40 -10.33 -46.48
C THR A 1060 24.21 -9.12 -46.01
N ILE A 1061 25.25 -9.33 -45.21
CA ILE A 1061 26.07 -8.29 -44.58
C ILE A 1061 27.56 -8.46 -44.88
N ASN A 1062 28.37 -7.43 -44.63
CA ASN A 1062 29.83 -7.50 -44.79
C ASN A 1062 30.48 -8.19 -43.58
N VAL A 1063 30.59 -9.52 -43.64
CA VAL A 1063 31.10 -10.34 -42.54
C VAL A 1063 32.50 -9.93 -42.07
N GLU A 1064 33.41 -9.59 -42.99
CA GLU A 1064 34.80 -9.23 -42.63
C GLU A 1064 34.87 -7.90 -41.88
N HIS A 1065 34.11 -6.90 -42.33
CA HIS A 1065 34.00 -5.62 -41.61
C HIS A 1065 33.38 -5.80 -40.22
N GLY A 1066 32.29 -6.59 -40.12
CA GLY A 1066 31.63 -6.87 -38.86
C GLY A 1066 32.53 -7.61 -37.86
N LYS A 1067 33.32 -8.59 -38.32
CA LYS A 1067 34.31 -9.30 -37.47
C LYS A 1067 35.42 -8.40 -36.97
N ALA A 1068 35.93 -7.51 -37.83
CA ALA A 1068 36.96 -6.55 -37.46
C ALA A 1068 36.44 -5.61 -36.35
N LEU A 1069 35.23 -5.09 -36.49
CA LEU A 1069 34.60 -4.23 -35.48
C LEU A 1069 34.19 -4.99 -34.22
N PHE A 1070 33.72 -6.24 -34.32
CA PHE A 1070 33.46 -7.08 -33.17
C PHE A 1070 34.73 -7.27 -32.31
N THR A 1071 35.87 -7.51 -32.97
CA THR A 1071 37.18 -7.64 -32.30
C THR A 1071 37.63 -6.31 -31.70
N ALA A 1072 37.49 -5.21 -32.43
CA ALA A 1072 37.79 -3.86 -31.93
C ALA A 1072 36.93 -3.50 -30.70
N GLY A 1073 35.65 -3.87 -30.71
CA GLY A 1073 34.74 -3.71 -29.57
C GLY A 1073 35.20 -4.47 -28.33
N ILE A 1074 35.66 -5.73 -28.48
CA ILE A 1074 36.23 -6.52 -27.37
C ILE A 1074 37.49 -5.85 -26.79
N LEU A 1075 38.34 -5.30 -27.65
CA LEU A 1075 39.52 -4.55 -27.20
C LEU A 1075 39.12 -3.25 -26.48
N ALA A 1076 38.07 -2.58 -26.95
CA ALA A 1076 37.55 -1.37 -26.32
C ALA A 1076 37.04 -1.65 -24.89
N ILE A 1077 36.17 -2.65 -24.71
CA ILE A 1077 35.66 -3.01 -23.37
C ILE A 1077 36.78 -3.45 -22.43
N ARG A 1078 37.83 -4.11 -22.94
CA ARG A 1078 39.00 -4.48 -22.13
C ARG A 1078 39.73 -3.24 -21.61
N ARG A 1079 39.88 -2.21 -22.45
CA ARG A 1079 40.52 -0.95 -22.07
C ARG A 1079 39.69 -0.12 -21.11
N MET A 1080 38.37 -0.30 -21.12
CA MET A 1080 37.45 0.37 -20.19
C MET A 1080 37.46 -0.24 -18.77
N SER A 1081 38.09 -1.41 -18.58
CA SER A 1081 38.24 -2.05 -17.26
C SER A 1081 38.99 -1.16 -16.26
N ILE A 1082 38.44 -0.99 -15.06
CA ILE A 1082 38.94 -0.14 -13.98
C ILE A 1082 39.85 -0.93 -13.04
N GLN A 1083 39.48 -2.18 -12.72
CA GLN A 1083 40.25 -3.05 -11.84
C GLN A 1083 40.29 -4.47 -12.38
N SER A 1084 41.28 -5.25 -11.94
CA SER A 1084 41.33 -6.68 -12.21
C SER A 1084 40.02 -7.32 -11.75
N ASP A 1085 39.42 -8.13 -12.62
CA ASP A 1085 38.23 -8.92 -12.32
C ASP A 1085 36.88 -8.16 -12.26
N ASP A 1086 36.81 -6.93 -12.80
CA ASP A 1086 35.53 -6.25 -13.02
C ASP A 1086 34.73 -6.80 -14.22
N VAL A 1087 33.47 -6.37 -14.34
CA VAL A 1087 32.57 -6.78 -15.44
C VAL A 1087 33.20 -6.60 -16.82
N CYS A 1088 33.90 -5.49 -17.07
CA CYS A 1088 34.57 -5.22 -18.34
C CYS A 1088 35.67 -6.25 -18.64
N SER A 1089 36.55 -6.53 -17.68
CA SER A 1089 37.62 -7.53 -17.81
C SER A 1089 37.04 -8.92 -18.05
N ARG A 1090 36.00 -9.30 -17.30
CA ARG A 1090 35.36 -10.61 -17.42
C ARG A 1090 34.60 -10.77 -18.75
N MET A 1091 33.87 -9.74 -19.19
CA MET A 1091 33.19 -9.74 -20.49
C MET A 1091 34.18 -9.82 -21.66
N ALA A 1092 35.30 -9.08 -21.59
CA ALA A 1092 36.34 -9.12 -22.61
C ALA A 1092 37.03 -10.49 -22.74
N ALA A 1093 36.97 -11.33 -21.70
CA ALA A 1093 37.46 -12.70 -21.73
C ALA A 1093 36.37 -13.69 -22.22
N ARG A 1094 35.12 -13.49 -21.81
CA ARG A 1094 34.01 -14.43 -22.04
C ARG A 1094 33.33 -14.29 -23.40
N VAL A 1095 33.18 -13.08 -23.94
CA VAL A 1095 32.51 -12.86 -25.24
C VAL A 1095 33.14 -13.68 -26.38
N PRO A 1096 34.49 -13.74 -26.54
CA PRO A 1096 35.11 -14.62 -27.53
C PRO A 1096 34.79 -16.11 -27.33
N GLN A 1097 34.68 -16.56 -26.07
CA GLN A 1097 34.33 -17.94 -25.76
C GLN A 1097 32.88 -18.24 -26.14
N THR A 1098 31.96 -17.33 -25.80
CA THR A 1098 30.55 -17.41 -26.22
C THR A 1098 30.42 -17.51 -27.74
N ALA A 1099 31.20 -16.73 -28.49
CA ALA A 1099 31.19 -16.81 -29.95
C ALA A 1099 31.61 -18.17 -30.50
N ARG A 1100 32.61 -18.82 -29.88
CA ARG A 1100 33.01 -20.18 -30.26
C ARG A 1100 31.92 -21.21 -29.97
N ASP A 1101 31.34 -21.15 -28.78
CA ASP A 1101 30.35 -22.12 -28.31
C ASP A 1101 29.02 -22.01 -29.08
N MET A 1102 28.66 -20.81 -29.53
CA MET A 1102 27.48 -20.60 -30.39
C MET A 1102 27.63 -21.26 -31.76
N VAL A 1103 28.84 -21.41 -32.29
CA VAL A 1103 29.10 -22.06 -33.59
C VAL A 1103 29.06 -23.59 -33.51
N SER A 1104 29.40 -24.17 -32.36
CA SER A 1104 29.76 -25.59 -32.26
C SER A 1104 28.63 -26.58 -31.94
N GLY A 1105 27.44 -26.16 -31.46
CA GLY A 1105 26.48 -27.17 -30.99
C GLY A 1105 24.98 -26.86 -30.94
N TYR A 1106 24.54 -25.60 -30.96
CA TYR A 1106 23.13 -25.29 -30.67
C TYR A 1106 22.36 -24.59 -31.81
N TRP A 1107 23.05 -23.84 -32.67
CA TRP A 1107 22.42 -23.07 -33.75
C TRP A 1107 22.19 -23.92 -35.01
N SER A 1108 22.86 -25.08 -35.12
CA SER A 1108 22.76 -26.01 -36.25
C SER A 1108 21.75 -27.13 -36.05
N THR A 1109 21.27 -27.37 -34.82
CA THR A 1109 20.50 -28.57 -34.45
C THR A 1109 18.99 -28.35 -34.32
N SER A 1110 18.51 -27.10 -34.32
CA SER A 1110 17.07 -26.78 -34.23
C SER A 1110 16.54 -26.17 -35.54
N ASN A 1111 15.41 -26.66 -36.05
CA ASN A 1111 14.66 -26.10 -37.19
C ASN A 1111 14.02 -24.72 -36.88
N SER A 1112 14.56 -23.94 -35.93
CA SER A 1112 13.99 -22.69 -35.43
C SER A 1112 14.81 -21.46 -35.84
N ASP A 1113 14.15 -20.31 -35.99
CA ASP A 1113 14.80 -19.05 -36.38
C ASP A 1113 15.85 -18.62 -35.34
N PRO A 1114 17.15 -18.61 -35.70
CA PRO A 1114 18.24 -18.31 -34.79
C PRO A 1114 18.17 -16.88 -34.23
N LEU A 1115 17.64 -15.92 -34.99
CA LEU A 1115 17.58 -14.53 -34.56
C LEU A 1115 16.36 -14.21 -33.68
N LYS A 1116 15.54 -15.22 -33.36
CA LYS A 1116 14.40 -15.08 -32.44
C LYS A 1116 14.87 -15.16 -30.99
N LEU A 1117 14.53 -14.14 -30.19
CA LEU A 1117 14.89 -14.08 -28.78
C LEU A 1117 14.05 -15.06 -27.95
N LYS A 1118 14.71 -15.72 -26.99
CA LYS A 1118 14.09 -16.50 -25.90
C LYS A 1118 13.81 -15.62 -24.69
N ILE A 1119 14.67 -14.62 -24.44
CA ILE A 1119 14.48 -13.61 -23.38
C ILE A 1119 13.93 -12.33 -24.00
N CYS A 1120 12.75 -11.91 -23.56
CA CYS A 1120 12.05 -10.72 -24.07
C CYS A 1120 11.79 -9.63 -23.00
N THR A 1121 12.18 -9.84 -21.75
CA THR A 1121 11.81 -9.00 -20.59
C THR A 1121 12.79 -7.85 -20.27
N ARG A 1122 13.81 -7.63 -21.10
CA ARG A 1122 14.92 -6.67 -20.90
C ARG A 1122 14.99 -5.57 -21.96
N MET A 1123 13.82 -5.09 -22.42
CA MET A 1123 13.66 -3.99 -23.38
C MET A 1123 14.67 -4.05 -24.56
N THR A 1124 15.46 -2.99 -24.78
CA THR A 1124 16.38 -2.87 -25.93
C THR A 1124 17.70 -3.64 -25.79
N VAL A 1125 17.96 -4.28 -24.64
CA VAL A 1125 19.23 -5.01 -24.39
C VAL A 1125 19.00 -6.52 -24.22
N ASN A 1126 17.80 -7.01 -24.57
CA ASN A 1126 17.43 -8.42 -24.48
C ASN A 1126 18.41 -9.37 -25.18
N HIS A 1127 18.95 -8.99 -26.33
CA HIS A 1127 19.90 -9.82 -27.08
C HIS A 1127 21.20 -10.10 -26.33
N ASN A 1128 21.61 -9.23 -25.40
CA ASN A 1128 22.76 -9.47 -24.52
C ASN A 1128 22.47 -10.67 -23.62
N TYR A 1129 21.36 -10.62 -22.89
CA TYR A 1129 20.93 -11.68 -21.98
C TYR A 1129 20.64 -12.98 -22.73
N ASP A 1130 20.06 -12.89 -23.91
CA ASP A 1130 19.75 -14.03 -24.76
C ASP A 1130 21.02 -14.77 -25.23
N CYS A 1131 22.04 -14.04 -25.73
CA CYS A 1131 23.33 -14.63 -26.09
C CYS A 1131 23.99 -15.35 -24.91
N MET A 1132 23.92 -14.74 -23.73
CA MET A 1132 24.48 -15.31 -22.51
C MET A 1132 23.71 -16.53 -22.01
N TRP A 1133 22.38 -16.52 -22.12
CA TRP A 1133 21.55 -17.68 -21.84
C TRP A 1133 21.92 -18.86 -22.75
N HIS A 1134 22.06 -18.62 -24.05
CA HIS A 1134 22.51 -19.65 -25.00
C HIS A 1134 23.88 -20.21 -24.63
N TRP A 1135 24.82 -19.35 -24.24
CA TRP A 1135 26.14 -19.78 -23.79
C TRP A 1135 26.08 -20.67 -22.54
N LEU A 1136 25.34 -20.25 -21.51
CA LEU A 1136 25.17 -21.04 -20.28
C LEU A 1136 24.51 -22.39 -20.56
N THR A 1137 23.50 -22.42 -21.41
CA THR A 1137 22.81 -23.65 -21.81
C THR A 1137 23.77 -24.60 -22.53
N ALA A 1138 24.54 -24.11 -23.50
CA ALA A 1138 25.54 -24.91 -24.21
C ALA A 1138 26.59 -25.51 -23.24
N ARG A 1139 27.06 -24.74 -22.26
CA ARG A 1139 28.02 -25.20 -21.25
C ARG A 1139 27.44 -26.21 -20.28
N ARG A 1140 26.16 -26.07 -19.90
CA ARG A 1140 25.45 -27.08 -19.10
C ARG A 1140 25.30 -28.39 -19.87
N LEU A 1141 24.95 -28.31 -21.15
CA LEU A 1141 24.86 -29.48 -22.03
C LEU A 1141 26.21 -30.17 -22.20
N GLU A 1142 27.30 -29.42 -22.42
CA GLU A 1142 28.67 -29.96 -22.46
C GLU A 1142 29.08 -30.65 -21.15
N ALA A 1143 28.74 -30.06 -20.00
CA ALA A 1143 29.01 -30.66 -18.70
C ALA A 1143 28.22 -31.97 -18.50
N GLN A 1144 26.93 -31.97 -18.88
CA GLN A 1144 26.07 -33.17 -18.82
C GLN A 1144 26.53 -34.26 -19.80
N THR A 1145 26.98 -33.90 -21.01
CA THR A 1145 27.56 -34.88 -21.95
C THR A 1145 28.92 -35.39 -21.49
N ARG A 1146 29.73 -34.56 -20.83
CA ARG A 1146 30.97 -35.01 -20.17
C ARG A 1146 30.70 -35.99 -19.04
N ASP A 1147 29.77 -35.68 -18.13
CA ASP A 1147 29.35 -36.59 -17.05
C ASP A 1147 28.77 -37.89 -17.60
N ALA A 1148 27.99 -37.83 -18.68
CA ALA A 1148 27.50 -39.02 -19.39
C ALA A 1148 28.63 -39.82 -20.05
N SER A 1149 29.63 -39.17 -20.63
CA SER A 1149 30.79 -39.82 -21.26
C SER A 1149 31.78 -40.41 -20.25
N ASP A 1150 31.93 -39.79 -19.08
CA ASP A 1150 32.74 -40.29 -17.96
C ASP A 1150 32.05 -41.49 -17.28
N GLN A 1151 30.71 -41.52 -17.24
CA GLN A 1151 29.97 -42.72 -16.84
C GLN A 1151 30.13 -43.87 -17.85
N VAL A 1152 30.20 -43.58 -19.16
CA VAL A 1152 30.33 -44.59 -20.22
C VAL A 1152 31.76 -45.15 -20.32
N THR A 1153 32.80 -44.34 -20.11
CA THR A 1153 34.21 -44.79 -20.13
C THR A 1153 34.62 -45.64 -18.91
N SER A 1154 33.86 -45.57 -17.79
CA SER A 1154 34.06 -46.43 -16.62
C SER A 1154 33.57 -47.89 -16.81
N ARG A 1155 32.87 -48.19 -17.92
CA ARG A 1155 32.43 -49.54 -18.31
C ARG A 1155 32.98 -49.87 -19.70
N GLY A 1156 34.25 -50.24 -19.76
CA GLY A 1156 35.00 -50.39 -21.02
C GLY A 1156 34.48 -51.46 -21.98
N THR A 1157 34.64 -51.23 -23.28
CA THR A 1157 35.52 -51.97 -24.22
C THR A 1157 35.32 -51.43 -25.63
N GLY A 1158 36.39 -51.43 -26.43
CA GLY A 1158 36.49 -50.67 -27.67
C GLY A 1158 35.65 -51.18 -28.84
N ALA A 1159 35.31 -50.24 -29.72
CA ALA A 1159 35.16 -50.46 -31.15
C ALA A 1159 35.20 -49.10 -31.85
N GLU A 1160 36.14 -48.95 -32.78
CA GLU A 1160 36.18 -47.85 -33.75
C GLU A 1160 34.94 -47.92 -34.65
N ILE A 1161 34.25 -46.79 -34.83
CA ILE A 1161 33.37 -46.58 -35.98
C ILE A 1161 33.65 -45.19 -36.55
N GLN A 1162 34.28 -45.20 -37.72
CA GLN A 1162 34.33 -44.06 -38.64
C GLN A 1162 32.94 -43.82 -39.23
N SER A 1163 32.50 -42.57 -39.25
CA SER A 1163 31.54 -42.09 -40.25
C SER A 1163 31.93 -40.69 -40.71
N GLN A 1164 32.42 -40.62 -41.94
CA GLN A 1164 32.55 -39.41 -42.73
C GLN A 1164 31.15 -38.86 -43.05
N SER A 1165 30.96 -37.54 -42.90
CA SER A 1165 29.98 -36.79 -43.68
C SER A 1165 30.57 -35.44 -44.07
N ASP A 1166 30.47 -35.16 -45.36
CA ASP A 1166 31.13 -34.11 -46.11
C ASP A 1166 30.80 -32.67 -45.71
N SER A 1167 31.73 -31.81 -46.10
CA SER A 1167 31.99 -30.41 -45.78
C SER A 1167 31.04 -29.35 -46.35
N LEU A 1168 30.90 -28.24 -45.61
CA LEU A 1168 30.90 -26.85 -46.11
C LEU A 1168 31.85 -26.02 -45.22
N PRO A 1169 32.54 -24.97 -45.74
CA PRO A 1169 33.80 -24.50 -45.17
C PRO A 1169 33.59 -23.64 -43.92
N ALA A 1170 33.90 -24.19 -42.75
CA ALA A 1170 34.12 -23.40 -41.54
C ALA A 1170 35.53 -22.78 -41.61
N VAL A 1171 35.59 -21.45 -41.70
CA VAL A 1171 36.84 -20.68 -41.62
C VAL A 1171 37.46 -20.87 -40.25
N THR A 1172 38.65 -21.46 -40.20
CA THR A 1172 39.41 -21.78 -38.99
C THR A 1172 39.94 -20.52 -38.31
N ILE A 1173 39.48 -20.27 -37.07
CA ILE A 1173 40.05 -19.29 -36.14
C ILE A 1173 41.02 -20.03 -35.21
N SER A 1174 42.21 -20.37 -35.71
CA SER A 1174 43.19 -21.16 -34.95
C SER A 1174 44.17 -20.34 -34.09
N ASP A 1175 44.10 -19.00 -34.10
CA ASP A 1175 45.20 -18.19 -33.54
C ASP A 1175 44.91 -17.50 -32.18
N ILE A 1176 43.85 -17.86 -31.47
CA ILE A 1176 43.50 -17.24 -30.16
C ILE A 1176 43.38 -18.30 -29.04
N ALA A 1177 44.34 -19.22 -28.99
CA ALA A 1177 44.42 -20.26 -27.96
C ALA A 1177 45.83 -20.35 -27.36
N SER A 1178 46.18 -19.40 -26.50
CA SER A 1178 47.25 -19.61 -25.52
C SER A 1178 47.12 -18.63 -24.34
N ALA A 1179 46.23 -18.97 -23.40
CA ALA A 1179 46.30 -18.46 -22.03
C ALA A 1179 45.98 -19.63 -21.08
N PRO A 1180 46.95 -20.17 -20.35
CA PRO A 1180 46.73 -21.29 -19.44
C PRO A 1180 46.23 -20.79 -18.07
N GLY A 1181 45.28 -21.52 -17.50
CA GLY A 1181 44.91 -21.43 -16.08
C GLY A 1181 43.65 -20.64 -15.77
N LEU A 1182 42.48 -21.21 -16.06
CA LEU A 1182 41.18 -20.86 -15.47
C LEU A 1182 40.29 -22.12 -15.56
N MET A 1183 40.60 -23.11 -14.74
CA MET A 1183 39.67 -24.18 -14.40
C MET A 1183 39.54 -24.18 -12.88
N VAL A 1184 38.29 -24.30 -12.41
CA VAL A 1184 37.79 -24.24 -11.03
C VAL A 1184 37.28 -22.83 -10.62
N ASP A 1185 35.95 -22.74 -10.39
CA ASP A 1185 35.14 -21.64 -9.77
C ASP A 1185 34.34 -20.60 -10.61
N ASP A 1186 33.96 -20.86 -11.88
CA ASP A 1186 33.63 -19.75 -12.80
C ASP A 1186 32.16 -19.52 -13.27
N PHE A 1187 31.13 -19.93 -12.51
CA PHE A 1187 29.72 -19.68 -12.87
C PHE A 1187 29.16 -18.29 -12.42
N ASP A 1188 29.94 -17.48 -11.70
CA ASP A 1188 29.37 -16.43 -10.84
C ASP A 1188 29.03 -15.07 -11.47
N LEU A 1189 29.51 -14.79 -12.69
CA LEU A 1189 29.29 -13.47 -13.31
C LEU A 1189 27.80 -13.14 -13.52
N PHE A 1190 26.99 -14.18 -13.75
CA PHE A 1190 25.54 -14.13 -13.96
C PHE A 1190 24.80 -15.34 -13.37
N ASN A 1191 25.40 -16.10 -12.42
CA ASN A 1191 24.65 -17.08 -11.62
C ASN A 1191 23.40 -16.46 -10.99
N SER A 1192 23.35 -15.14 -10.92
CA SER A 1192 22.21 -14.31 -10.60
C SER A 1192 21.02 -14.32 -11.55
N MET A 1193 21.05 -15.01 -12.68
CA MET A 1193 19.77 -15.35 -13.32
C MET A 1193 19.02 -16.41 -12.53
N SER A 1194 19.68 -17.14 -11.60
CA SER A 1194 18.98 -18.04 -10.68
C SER A 1194 17.99 -17.29 -9.80
N TRP A 1195 18.30 -16.15 -9.15
CA TRP A 1195 17.28 -15.45 -8.34
C TRP A 1195 16.09 -14.92 -9.17
N MET A 1196 16.32 -14.58 -10.44
CA MET A 1196 15.30 -14.11 -11.35
C MET A 1196 14.46 -15.25 -11.97
N LEU A 1197 15.02 -16.47 -12.01
CA LEU A 1197 14.40 -17.67 -12.60
C LEU A 1197 13.96 -18.70 -11.54
N ALA A 1198 14.45 -18.62 -10.30
CA ALA A 1198 14.20 -19.58 -9.22
C ALA A 1198 12.88 -19.31 -8.50
N ASP A 1199 12.40 -18.07 -8.47
CA ASP A 1199 11.05 -17.72 -7.99
C ASP A 1199 9.96 -17.93 -9.06
N LEU A 1200 10.35 -18.22 -10.32
CA LEU A 1200 9.42 -18.49 -11.42
C LEU A 1200 9.14 -19.98 -11.66
N SER A 1201 9.66 -20.87 -10.82
CA SER A 1201 9.41 -22.33 -10.90
C SER A 1201 7.95 -22.75 -10.61
N GLY A 1202 7.01 -21.80 -10.54
CA GLY A 1202 5.57 -22.04 -10.42
C GLY A 1202 4.68 -21.04 -11.17
N GLY A 1203 5.25 -20.20 -12.06
CA GLY A 1203 4.49 -19.24 -12.87
C GLY A 1203 4.17 -19.77 -14.28
N PRO A 1204 3.33 -19.07 -15.08
CA PRO A 1204 2.91 -19.48 -16.43
C PRO A 1204 4.06 -19.60 -17.45
N TYR A 1205 5.29 -19.25 -17.07
CA TYR A 1205 6.51 -19.54 -17.80
C TYR A 1205 7.19 -20.77 -17.18
N ASP A 1206 6.56 -21.92 -17.41
CA ASP A 1206 7.15 -23.22 -17.11
C ASP A 1206 8.41 -23.42 -17.98
N PHE A 1207 9.57 -23.07 -17.44
CA PHE A 1207 10.86 -23.32 -18.08
C PHE A 1207 11.31 -24.78 -17.96
N GLU A 1208 10.60 -25.64 -17.20
CA GLU A 1208 10.80 -27.09 -17.23
C GLU A 1208 10.10 -27.72 -18.45
N SER A 1209 8.99 -27.15 -18.93
CA SER A 1209 8.28 -27.66 -20.11
C SER A 1209 9.09 -27.62 -21.43
N GLN A 1210 10.19 -26.85 -21.50
CA GLN A 1210 11.12 -26.88 -22.64
C GLN A 1210 12.21 -27.96 -22.54
N ASN A 1211 12.33 -28.67 -21.41
CA ASN A 1211 13.16 -29.87 -21.30
C ASN A 1211 12.47 -31.14 -21.85
N MET A 1212 11.20 -31.06 -22.29
CA MET A 1212 10.54 -32.17 -23.00
C MET A 1212 10.84 -32.23 -24.52
N LEU A 1213 11.71 -31.37 -25.03
CA LEU A 1213 12.16 -31.35 -26.44
C LEU A 1213 13.69 -31.48 -26.60
N ILE A 1214 14.35 -32.13 -25.63
CA ILE A 1214 15.73 -32.63 -25.75
C ILE A 1214 15.71 -34.15 -25.71
#